data_AF-A0A524L039-F1
#
_entry.id   AF-A0A524L039-F1
#
_cell.length_a   1.000
_cell.length_b   1.000
_cell.length_c   1.000
_cell.angle_alpha   90.00
_cell.angle_beta   90.00
_cell.angle_gamma   90.00
#
_symmetry.space_group_name_H-M   'P 1'
#
loop_
_entity.id
_entity.type
_entity.pdbx_description
1 polymer ?
#
loop_
_entity_poly.entity_id
_entity_poly.type
_entity_poly.pdbx_seq_one_letter_code
_entity_poly.pdbx_strand_id
1 'polypeptide(L)'
;MAPIAIAIGAMVDGAIVMIENAHKHLERDRGKKPHWDIIVDSTKEVGPALFYSLAIIAVSFLPVFALTGQSGRMFAPLAFTKTYSMAAAAVLSITVVPVLMGYLIRGRILPEKRNPINRFLIWAYRPVLRQALRFRWIVLAAAVAILAVTVVPYTRLGSEFIPPLNEGDLLYMPSLLPGVSITEAQAVAQQTNQLIMTVPEVKHALAKVGRARTPLDPAPLSMLETTVVLKPEEEWRPGMTIEKLTDELNDLIHFPGVTNAWTMPIKTRIDMLSTGIKTPVGIKLTGPDLAVLEELGKQVEPLVRGLSGTRSVYAERVAGGYYMSFVVNRMEAARYGLTVQDVLDVIQSAIGGMNVTTTIEGLERYPLNVRYARELRQTPEALRRVLLATPTGAQVPLGQVAEIFPRMGPPSIKTEGAQPQAWIYVDIDPDQDVGSYVERAKLAVSANLKLPVGYTLQWSGQYQYIQEAREKLQVVVPITLLIIFLLLYLNFRNVAEVLIVMLALPFAVIGGLWFIWLLGYNMSVAVMVGFIALAGVAAETGVVMIIYLDHAFEAKRRANPRLTSSDLYGAIMEGAVERVRPKMMTVCAIIAGLLPIMWSYETGARVMKRIAAPMIGGMVSSTVLTLIIIPIVYEIWRAWQLRREEATRDAPSAS
;
A
#
# COMPACT_ATOMS: atom_id res chain seq x y z
N MET A 1 -16.27 -6.85 -1.27
CA MET A 1 -17.22 -5.82 -0.79
C MET A 1 -16.55 -4.47 -0.48
N ALA A 2 -15.31 -4.44 0.00
CA ALA A 2 -14.65 -3.21 0.47
C ALA A 2 -14.60 -2.01 -0.52
N PRO A 3 -14.41 -2.19 -1.84
CA PRO A 3 -14.45 -1.07 -2.80
C PRO A 3 -15.82 -0.41 -2.95
N ILE A 4 -16.89 -1.22 -2.82
CA ILE A 4 -18.26 -0.73 -2.86
C ILE A 4 -18.52 0.12 -1.62
N ALA A 5 -17.99 -0.26 -0.46
CA ALA A 5 -18.13 0.53 0.77
C ALA A 5 -17.54 1.95 0.62
N ILE A 6 -16.41 2.09 -0.07
CA ILE A 6 -15.84 3.42 -0.39
C ILE A 6 -16.74 4.20 -1.36
N ALA A 7 -17.39 3.50 -2.30
CA ALA A 7 -18.26 4.10 -3.29
C ALA A 7 -19.63 4.53 -2.72
N ILE A 8 -20.20 3.79 -1.76
CA ILE A 8 -21.57 3.98 -1.26
C ILE A 8 -21.86 5.44 -0.88
N GLY A 9 -20.97 6.08 -0.14
CA GLY A 9 -21.16 7.48 0.29
C GLY A 9 -21.34 8.45 -0.88
N ALA A 10 -20.56 8.27 -1.95
CA ALA A 10 -20.65 9.09 -3.15
C ALA A 10 -21.82 8.67 -4.07
N MET A 11 -22.18 7.38 -4.11
CA MET A 11 -23.30 6.89 -4.95
C MET A 11 -24.63 7.53 -4.54
N VAL A 12 -24.83 7.73 -3.23
CA VAL A 12 -26.08 8.29 -2.70
C VAL A 12 -26.14 9.80 -2.87
N ASP A 13 -25.00 10.49 -3.06
CA ASP A 13 -24.95 11.95 -3.16
C ASP A 13 -25.77 12.49 -4.34
N GLY A 14 -25.60 11.90 -5.53
CA GLY A 14 -26.35 12.31 -6.72
C GLY A 14 -27.87 12.25 -6.51
N ALA A 15 -28.36 11.21 -5.83
CA ALA A 15 -29.76 11.08 -5.49
C ALA A 15 -30.21 12.10 -4.43
N ILE A 16 -29.40 12.33 -3.39
CA ILE A 16 -29.68 13.33 -2.33
C ILE A 16 -29.83 14.72 -2.94
N VAL A 17 -28.89 15.15 -3.79
CA VAL A 17 -28.91 16.50 -4.38
C VAL A 17 -30.12 16.67 -5.29
N MET A 18 -30.46 15.66 -6.09
CA MET A 18 -31.62 15.71 -6.96
C MET A 18 -32.95 15.78 -6.19
N ILE A 19 -33.10 14.93 -5.16
CA ILE A 19 -34.27 14.94 -4.27
C ILE A 19 -34.42 16.28 -3.57
N GLU A 20 -33.33 16.84 -3.05
CA GLU A 20 -33.37 18.13 -2.37
C GLU A 20 -33.73 19.28 -3.33
N ASN A 21 -33.23 19.24 -4.58
CA ASN A 21 -33.61 20.24 -5.58
C ASN A 21 -35.11 20.20 -5.91
N ALA A 22 -35.68 19.00 -6.04
CA ALA A 22 -37.13 18.85 -6.26
C ALA A 22 -37.96 19.30 -5.06
N HIS A 23 -37.52 19.03 -3.82
CA HIS A 23 -38.20 19.50 -2.62
C HIS A 23 -38.29 21.04 -2.60
N LYS A 24 -37.22 21.74 -2.99
CA LYS A 24 -37.24 23.20 -3.11
C LYS A 24 -38.19 23.71 -4.18
N HIS A 25 -38.24 23.05 -5.34
CA HIS A 25 -39.16 23.42 -6.42
C HIS A 25 -40.62 23.26 -6.01
N LEU A 26 -40.94 22.15 -5.34
CA LEU A 26 -42.28 21.89 -4.79
C LEU A 26 -42.66 22.89 -3.70
N GLU A 27 -41.72 23.31 -2.83
CA GLU A 27 -41.96 24.34 -1.82
C GLU A 27 -42.20 25.74 -2.43
N ARG A 28 -41.40 26.13 -3.42
CA ARG A 28 -41.50 27.46 -4.08
C ARG A 28 -42.78 27.62 -4.89
N ASP A 29 -43.19 26.57 -5.61
CA ASP A 29 -44.35 26.62 -6.50
C ASP A 29 -45.69 26.62 -5.74
N ARG A 30 -45.75 25.96 -4.57
CA ARG A 30 -46.96 25.83 -3.72
C ARG A 30 -48.18 25.23 -4.44
N GLY A 31 -47.95 24.39 -5.46
CA GLY A 31 -48.99 23.65 -6.16
C GLY A 31 -49.68 24.43 -7.29
N LYS A 32 -48.98 25.38 -7.93
CA LYS A 32 -49.46 26.11 -9.11
C LYS A 32 -49.27 25.30 -10.41
N LYS A 33 -48.20 24.50 -10.49
CA LYS A 33 -47.88 23.61 -11.61
C LYS A 33 -48.27 22.16 -11.32
N PRO A 34 -48.53 21.34 -12.36
CA PRO A 34 -48.66 19.90 -12.22
C PRO A 34 -47.40 19.28 -11.60
N HIS A 35 -47.58 18.29 -10.71
CA HIS A 35 -46.47 17.65 -9.97
C HIS A 35 -45.35 17.17 -10.88
N TRP A 36 -45.67 16.48 -11.98
CA TRP A 36 -44.68 15.96 -12.93
C TRP A 36 -43.88 17.05 -13.63
N ASP A 37 -44.48 18.21 -13.92
CA ASP A 37 -43.78 19.33 -14.55
C ASP A 37 -42.75 19.93 -13.58
N ILE A 38 -43.09 20.02 -12.28
CA ILE A 38 -42.18 20.49 -11.24
C ILE A 38 -40.98 19.54 -11.11
N ILE A 39 -41.24 18.23 -11.11
CA ILE A 39 -40.17 17.21 -11.05
C ILE A 39 -39.26 17.30 -12.27
N VAL A 40 -39.82 17.43 -13.49
CA VAL A 40 -39.05 17.57 -14.73
C VAL A 40 -38.22 18.85 -14.73
N ASP A 41 -38.80 19.99 -14.33
CA ASP A 41 -38.09 21.28 -14.23
C ASP A 41 -36.91 21.18 -13.25
N SER A 42 -37.14 20.60 -12.06
CA SER A 42 -36.09 20.42 -11.04
C SER A 42 -34.98 19.47 -11.48
N THR A 43 -35.31 18.44 -12.27
CA THR A 43 -34.34 17.45 -12.78
C THR A 43 -33.50 18.05 -13.90
N LYS A 44 -34.11 18.84 -14.79
CA LYS A 44 -33.40 19.53 -15.89
C LYS A 44 -32.37 20.53 -15.37
N GLU A 45 -32.63 21.15 -14.22
CA GLU A 45 -31.73 22.13 -13.63
C GLU A 45 -30.42 21.51 -13.12
N VAL A 46 -30.49 20.41 -12.35
CA VAL A 46 -29.30 19.82 -11.70
C VAL A 46 -28.77 18.56 -12.38
N GLY A 47 -29.56 17.92 -13.25
CA GLY A 47 -29.23 16.65 -13.89
C GLY A 47 -27.90 16.64 -14.64
N PRO A 48 -27.64 17.58 -15.57
CA PRO A 48 -26.36 17.62 -16.30
C PRO A 48 -25.16 17.76 -15.37
N ALA A 49 -25.24 18.67 -14.40
CA ALA A 49 -24.18 18.92 -13.45
C ALA A 49 -23.85 17.71 -12.57
N LEU A 50 -24.88 17.01 -12.09
CA LEU A 50 -24.71 15.80 -11.27
C LEU A 50 -24.13 14.64 -12.09
N PHE A 51 -24.54 14.49 -13.34
CA PHE A 51 -23.94 13.48 -14.22
C PHE A 51 -22.45 13.75 -14.43
N TYR A 52 -22.07 15.00 -14.74
CA TYR A 52 -20.67 15.37 -14.89
C TYR A 52 -19.88 15.24 -13.59
N SER A 53 -20.47 15.58 -12.43
CA SER A 53 -19.79 15.43 -11.13
C SER A 53 -19.50 13.97 -10.81
N LEU A 54 -20.47 13.07 -10.98
CA LEU A 54 -20.28 11.64 -10.78
C LEU A 54 -19.32 11.04 -11.81
N ALA A 55 -19.34 11.53 -13.06
CA ALA A 55 -18.36 11.14 -14.08
C ALA A 55 -16.94 11.58 -13.69
N ILE A 56 -16.75 12.77 -13.11
CA ILE A 56 -15.46 13.23 -12.57
C ILE A 56 -14.97 12.27 -11.48
N ILE A 57 -15.83 11.84 -10.57
CA ILE A 57 -15.44 10.88 -9.51
C ILE A 57 -15.04 9.52 -10.10
N ALA A 58 -15.75 9.05 -11.14
CA ALA A 58 -15.42 7.81 -11.83
C ALA A 58 -14.06 7.92 -12.54
N VAL A 59 -13.86 8.98 -13.33
CA VAL A 59 -12.65 9.18 -14.12
C VAL A 59 -11.44 9.56 -13.28
N SER A 60 -11.62 10.22 -12.14
CA SER A 60 -10.53 10.53 -11.20
C SER A 60 -9.76 9.29 -10.72
N PHE A 61 -10.35 8.09 -10.87
CA PHE A 61 -9.75 6.81 -10.50
C PHE A 61 -9.00 6.13 -11.64
N LEU A 62 -9.21 6.57 -12.88
CA LEU A 62 -8.54 6.02 -14.05
C LEU A 62 -7.01 5.96 -13.89
N PRO A 63 -6.36 6.98 -13.30
CA PRO A 63 -4.90 6.96 -13.15
C PRO A 63 -4.39 5.88 -12.19
N VAL A 64 -5.24 5.33 -11.30
CA VAL A 64 -4.88 4.16 -10.46
C VAL A 64 -4.56 2.92 -11.31
N PHE A 65 -5.14 2.80 -12.51
CA PHE A 65 -4.82 1.71 -13.44
C PHE A 65 -3.41 1.80 -14.05
N ALA A 66 -2.75 2.95 -13.94
CA ALA A 66 -1.36 3.11 -14.38
C ALA A 66 -0.35 2.50 -13.38
N LEU A 67 -0.79 2.13 -12.17
CA LEU A 67 0.05 1.40 -11.23
C LEU A 67 0.38 0.01 -11.78
N THR A 68 1.66 -0.31 -11.84
CA THR A 68 2.19 -1.59 -12.31
C THR A 68 2.51 -2.53 -11.14
N GLY A 69 2.92 -3.76 -11.48
CA GLY A 69 3.44 -4.73 -10.51
C GLY A 69 2.44 -5.11 -9.43
N GLN A 70 2.94 -5.23 -8.19
CA GLN A 70 2.16 -5.64 -7.03
C GLN A 70 1.08 -4.61 -6.66
N SER A 71 1.42 -3.32 -6.68
CA SER A 71 0.45 -2.25 -6.42
C SER A 71 -0.71 -2.27 -7.41
N GLY A 72 -0.43 -2.46 -8.70
CA GLY A 72 -1.46 -2.54 -9.74
C GLY A 72 -2.43 -3.69 -9.51
N ARG A 73 -1.91 -4.91 -9.26
CA ARG A 73 -2.75 -6.09 -9.01
C ARG A 73 -3.64 -5.95 -7.78
N MET A 74 -3.17 -5.24 -6.76
CA MET A 74 -3.90 -5.03 -5.52
C MET A 74 -4.99 -3.94 -5.66
N PHE A 75 -4.69 -2.82 -6.31
CA PHE A 75 -5.60 -1.66 -6.37
C PHE A 75 -6.45 -1.59 -7.64
N ALA A 76 -6.08 -2.25 -8.74
CA ALA A 76 -6.88 -2.23 -9.97
C ALA A 76 -8.29 -2.83 -9.76
N PRO A 77 -8.49 -3.97 -9.06
CA PRO A 77 -9.84 -4.47 -8.78
C PRO A 77 -10.70 -3.48 -7.98
N LEU A 78 -10.08 -2.75 -7.05
CA LEU A 78 -10.72 -1.69 -6.27
C LEU A 78 -11.12 -0.50 -7.16
N ALA A 79 -10.24 -0.11 -8.10
CA ALA A 79 -10.53 0.94 -9.06
C ALA A 79 -11.66 0.54 -10.04
N PHE A 80 -11.66 -0.69 -10.56
CA PHE A 80 -12.71 -1.19 -11.46
C PHE A 80 -14.08 -1.16 -10.79
N THR A 81 -14.19 -1.80 -9.62
CA THR A 81 -15.44 -1.90 -8.88
C THR A 81 -15.99 -0.53 -8.53
N LYS A 82 -15.16 0.38 -8.01
CA LYS A 82 -15.57 1.77 -7.74
C LYS A 82 -16.02 2.48 -9.03
N THR A 83 -15.25 2.40 -10.11
CA THR A 83 -15.55 3.10 -11.37
C THR A 83 -16.85 2.60 -11.98
N TYR A 84 -17.09 1.29 -12.02
CA TYR A 84 -18.35 0.72 -12.50
C TYR A 84 -19.53 1.07 -11.61
N SER A 85 -19.36 1.04 -10.29
CA SER A 85 -20.40 1.49 -9.36
C SER A 85 -20.76 2.96 -9.53
N MET A 86 -19.76 3.83 -9.72
CA MET A 86 -19.97 5.26 -9.99
C MET A 86 -20.63 5.51 -11.35
N ALA A 87 -20.19 4.82 -12.40
CA ALA A 87 -20.77 4.93 -13.73
C ALA A 87 -22.25 4.49 -13.73
N ALA A 88 -22.55 3.36 -13.07
CA ALA A 88 -23.92 2.90 -12.88
C ALA A 88 -24.74 3.90 -12.06
N ALA A 89 -24.19 4.43 -10.97
CA ALA A 89 -24.87 5.46 -10.16
C ALA A 89 -25.15 6.73 -10.97
N ALA A 90 -24.21 7.18 -11.81
CA ALA A 90 -24.39 8.33 -12.70
C ALA A 90 -25.55 8.11 -13.67
N VAL A 91 -25.59 6.95 -14.35
CA VAL A 91 -26.69 6.60 -15.28
C VAL A 91 -28.03 6.48 -14.53
N LEU A 92 -28.05 5.82 -13.38
CA LEU A 92 -29.27 5.66 -12.57
C LEU A 92 -29.78 6.99 -12.01
N SER A 93 -28.87 7.93 -11.69
CA SER A 93 -29.23 9.25 -11.17
C SER A 93 -30.02 10.11 -12.16
N ILE A 94 -29.82 9.92 -13.47
CA ILE A 94 -30.54 10.67 -14.50
C ILE A 94 -31.73 9.89 -15.10
N THR A 95 -31.82 8.57 -14.88
CA THR A 95 -32.87 7.71 -15.44
C THR A 95 -33.90 7.29 -14.40
N VAL A 96 -33.47 6.53 -13.39
CA VAL A 96 -34.36 5.89 -12.41
C VAL A 96 -34.72 6.84 -11.27
N VAL A 97 -33.77 7.63 -10.78
CA VAL A 97 -34.02 8.55 -9.66
C VAL A 97 -35.14 9.57 -9.96
N PRO A 98 -35.20 10.24 -11.13
CA PRO A 98 -36.28 11.17 -11.44
C PRO A 98 -37.67 10.50 -11.53
N VAL A 99 -37.73 9.27 -12.00
CA VAL A 99 -39.00 8.52 -12.08
C VAL A 99 -39.47 8.12 -10.69
N LEU A 100 -38.58 7.56 -9.88
CA LEU A 100 -38.88 7.17 -8.50
C LEU A 100 -39.24 8.38 -7.63
N MET A 101 -38.57 9.52 -7.82
CA MET A 101 -38.88 10.73 -7.09
C MET A 101 -40.29 11.22 -7.42
N GLY A 102 -40.70 11.21 -8.69
CA GLY A 102 -42.04 11.63 -9.10
C GLY A 102 -43.13 10.70 -8.56
N TYR A 103 -42.83 9.40 -8.45
CA TYR A 103 -43.77 8.41 -7.92
C TYR A 103 -43.88 8.43 -6.39
N LEU A 104 -42.75 8.53 -5.67
CA LEU A 104 -42.68 8.37 -4.21
C LEU A 104 -42.81 9.69 -3.44
N ILE A 105 -42.35 10.81 -4.00
CA ILE A 105 -42.50 12.13 -3.36
C ILE A 105 -43.94 12.59 -3.60
N ARG A 106 -44.85 12.23 -2.69
CA ARG A 106 -46.26 12.66 -2.69
C ARG A 106 -46.62 13.31 -1.37
N GLY A 107 -47.46 14.35 -1.41
CA GLY A 107 -48.00 15.03 -0.23
C GLY A 107 -47.49 16.47 -0.03
N ARG A 108 -47.87 17.09 1.10
CA ARG A 108 -47.46 18.46 1.46
C ARG A 108 -46.06 18.42 2.07
N ILE A 109 -45.06 18.86 1.32
CA ILE A 109 -43.68 19.00 1.81
C ILE A 109 -43.63 20.13 2.84
N LEU A 110 -43.05 19.85 4.01
CA LEU A 110 -42.89 20.86 5.06
C LEU A 110 -41.87 21.93 4.63
N PRO A 111 -42.17 23.22 4.81
CA PRO A 111 -41.25 24.31 4.50
C PRO A 111 -39.90 24.16 5.21
N GLU A 112 -38.81 24.49 4.50
CA GLU A 112 -37.43 24.37 4.97
C GLU A 112 -37.18 24.99 6.36
N LYS A 113 -37.87 26.10 6.65
CA LYS A 113 -37.75 26.86 7.91
C LYS A 113 -38.37 26.17 9.14
N ARG A 114 -39.15 25.11 8.95
CA ARG A 114 -39.80 24.37 10.05
C ARG A 114 -38.94 23.24 10.62
N ASN A 115 -37.90 22.77 9.90
CA ASN A 115 -37.01 21.73 10.43
C ASN A 115 -36.01 22.35 11.44
N PRO A 116 -36.01 21.91 12.72
CA PRO A 116 -35.15 22.50 13.74
C PRO A 116 -33.66 22.34 13.44
N ILE A 117 -33.23 21.23 12.84
CA ILE A 117 -31.82 20.96 12.51
C ILE A 117 -31.35 21.94 11.43
N ASN A 118 -32.14 22.12 10.37
CA ASN A 118 -31.75 23.02 9.30
C ASN A 118 -31.77 24.48 9.75
N ARG A 119 -32.76 24.88 10.57
CA ARG A 119 -32.79 26.22 11.15
C ARG A 119 -31.55 26.49 11.99
N PHE A 120 -31.10 25.52 12.79
CA PHE A 120 -29.86 25.63 13.56
C PHE A 120 -28.62 25.75 12.66
N LEU A 121 -28.48 24.89 11.65
CA LEU A 121 -27.36 24.93 10.71
C LEU A 121 -27.28 26.26 9.96
N ILE A 122 -28.40 26.75 9.43
CA ILE A 122 -28.47 28.06 8.73
C ILE A 122 -28.20 29.21 9.71
N TRP A 123 -28.73 29.12 10.94
CA TRP A 123 -28.50 30.13 11.97
C TRP A 123 -27.03 30.20 12.40
N ALA A 124 -26.34 29.07 12.50
CA ALA A 124 -24.91 29.00 12.82
C ALA A 124 -24.03 29.44 11.63
N TYR A 125 -24.42 29.07 10.40
CA TYR A 125 -23.62 29.36 9.20
C TYR A 125 -23.69 30.82 8.75
N ARG A 126 -24.88 31.44 8.75
CA ARG A 126 -25.06 32.85 8.33
C ARG A 126 -24.11 33.85 9.00
N PRO A 127 -23.92 33.87 10.33
CA PRO A 127 -23.00 34.80 10.98
C PRO A 127 -21.54 34.49 10.62
N VAL A 128 -21.17 33.21 10.51
CA VAL A 128 -19.83 32.79 10.12
C VAL A 128 -19.50 33.26 8.70
N LEU A 129 -20.38 33.00 7.73
CA LEU A 129 -20.19 33.46 6.36
C LEU A 129 -20.16 34.99 6.27
N ARG A 130 -21.01 35.69 7.02
CA ARG A 130 -21.02 37.17 7.06
C ARG A 130 -19.70 37.73 7.55
N GLN A 131 -19.16 37.19 8.63
CA GLN A 131 -17.87 37.60 9.16
C GLN A 131 -16.73 37.23 8.20
N ALA A 132 -16.79 36.04 7.59
CA ALA A 132 -15.78 35.58 6.66
C ALA A 132 -15.70 36.44 5.39
N LEU A 133 -16.85 36.85 4.83
CA LEU A 133 -16.91 37.79 3.70
C LEU A 133 -16.40 39.19 4.09
N ARG A 134 -16.70 39.68 5.31
CA ARG A 134 -16.21 40.97 5.82
C ARG A 134 -14.69 40.99 5.97
N PHE A 135 -14.10 39.92 6.49
CA PHE A 135 -12.65 39.78 6.74
C PHE A 135 -11.98 38.85 5.72
N ARG A 136 -12.44 38.87 4.47
CA ARG A 136 -12.00 37.94 3.40
C ARG A 136 -10.50 37.77 3.24
N TRP A 137 -9.73 38.85 3.34
CA TRP A 137 -8.26 38.80 3.23
C TRP A 137 -7.60 38.08 4.42
N ILE A 138 -8.14 38.26 5.63
CA ILE A 138 -7.67 37.57 6.83
C ILE A 138 -8.00 36.08 6.71
N VAL A 139 -9.20 35.74 6.25
CA VAL A 139 -9.62 34.34 6.07
C VAL A 139 -8.78 33.63 5.00
N LEU A 140 -8.51 34.29 3.87
CA LEU A 140 -7.63 33.75 2.83
C LEU A 140 -6.19 33.60 3.33
N ALA A 141 -5.66 34.59 4.06
CA ALA A 141 -4.34 34.50 4.66
C ALA A 141 -4.25 33.36 5.69
N ALA A 142 -5.28 33.18 6.52
CA ALA A 142 -5.36 32.07 7.46
C ALA A 142 -5.43 30.71 6.74
N ALA A 143 -6.18 30.62 5.63
CA ALA A 143 -6.24 29.40 4.83
C ALA A 143 -4.87 29.04 4.24
N VAL A 144 -4.13 30.02 3.69
CA VAL A 144 -2.76 29.83 3.20
C VAL A 144 -1.80 29.47 4.34
N ALA A 145 -1.96 30.09 5.51
CA ALA A 145 -1.16 29.76 6.69
C ALA A 145 -1.40 28.30 7.15
N ILE A 146 -2.65 27.83 7.18
CA ILE A 146 -2.98 26.44 7.50
C ILE A 146 -2.35 25.49 6.48
N LEU A 147 -2.39 25.83 5.19
CA LEU A 147 -1.71 25.07 4.14
C LEU A 147 -0.19 25.00 4.40
N ALA A 148 0.45 26.11 4.78
CA ALA A 148 1.87 26.14 5.14
C ALA A 148 2.18 25.31 6.39
N VAL A 149 1.35 25.37 7.43
CA VAL A 149 1.52 24.56 8.65
C VAL A 149 1.36 23.07 8.35
N THR A 150 0.58 22.69 7.34
CA THR A 150 0.37 21.29 6.92
C THR A 150 1.66 20.65 6.36
N VAL A 151 2.67 21.44 6.01
CA VAL A 151 4.01 20.92 5.70
C VAL A 151 4.62 20.19 6.91
N VAL A 152 4.29 20.59 8.15
CA VAL A 152 4.79 19.94 9.37
C VAL A 152 4.36 18.47 9.46
N PRO A 153 3.06 18.11 9.48
CA PRO A 153 2.67 16.70 9.47
C PRO A 153 3.21 15.96 8.25
N TYR A 154 3.21 16.58 7.05
CA TYR A 154 3.78 15.96 5.85
C TYR A 154 5.25 15.53 6.03
N THR A 155 6.09 16.38 6.61
CA THR A 155 7.51 16.05 6.87
C THR A 155 7.75 15.06 8.00
N ARG A 156 6.75 14.83 8.87
CA ARG A 156 6.83 13.90 10.01
C ARG A 156 6.21 12.54 9.73
N LEU A 157 5.44 12.40 8.66
CA LEU A 157 4.85 11.12 8.27
C LEU A 157 5.93 10.20 7.70
N GLY A 158 5.99 8.97 8.22
CA GLY A 158 6.84 7.91 7.69
C GLY A 158 6.38 7.44 6.31
N SER A 159 7.17 6.58 5.67
CA SER A 159 6.81 5.96 4.39
C SER A 159 6.89 4.43 4.43
N GLU A 160 5.86 3.79 3.90
CA GLU A 160 5.72 2.34 3.79
C GLU A 160 5.11 1.98 2.42
N PHE A 161 5.34 0.76 1.93
CA PHE A 161 4.74 0.36 0.65
C PHE A 161 3.24 0.08 0.80
N ILE A 162 2.93 -0.92 1.62
CA ILE A 162 1.57 -1.36 1.96
C ILE A 162 1.56 -1.60 3.48
N PRO A 163 0.51 -1.17 4.19
CA PRO A 163 0.35 -1.46 5.61
C PRO A 163 0.44 -2.97 5.85
N PRO A 164 1.05 -3.43 6.96
CA PRO A 164 1.07 -4.85 7.26
C PRO A 164 -0.36 -5.38 7.31
N LEU A 165 -0.67 -6.36 6.46
CA LEU A 165 -1.91 -7.11 6.59
C LEU A 165 -1.84 -7.89 7.90
N ASN A 166 -2.97 -8.11 8.57
CA ASN A 166 -3.07 -9.12 9.62
C ASN A 166 -3.66 -10.37 8.96
N GLU A 167 -2.86 -11.43 8.85
CA GLU A 167 -3.27 -12.70 8.23
C GLU A 167 -3.91 -13.67 9.24
N GLY A 168 -3.81 -13.39 10.55
CA GLY A 168 -4.23 -14.29 11.63
C GLY A 168 -3.17 -15.30 12.05
N ASP A 169 -2.15 -15.52 11.22
CA ASP A 169 -1.04 -16.44 11.48
C ASP A 169 0.31 -15.74 11.32
N LEU A 170 1.34 -16.28 11.99
CA LEU A 170 2.72 -15.82 11.89
C LEU A 170 3.60 -16.87 11.21
N LEU A 171 4.66 -16.39 10.57
CA LEU A 171 5.70 -17.21 9.98
C LEU A 171 7.05 -16.83 10.59
N TYR A 172 7.66 -17.78 11.28
CA TYR A 172 9.00 -17.67 11.85
C TYR A 172 10.03 -18.25 10.87
N MET A 173 10.97 -17.43 10.38
CA MET A 173 11.94 -17.82 9.37
C MET A 173 13.38 -17.51 9.78
N PRO A 174 13.90 -18.14 10.85
CA PRO A 174 15.24 -17.84 11.29
C PRO A 174 16.28 -18.28 10.26
N SER A 175 17.44 -17.62 10.31
CA SER A 175 18.59 -17.97 9.47
C SER A 175 19.70 -18.54 10.36
N LEU A 176 20.17 -19.74 10.01
CA LEU A 176 21.33 -20.40 10.61
C LEU A 176 22.59 -20.10 9.79
N LEU A 177 23.76 -20.30 10.39
CA LEU A 177 25.00 -20.31 9.62
C LEU A 177 25.02 -21.49 8.64
N PRO A 178 25.64 -21.32 7.45
CA PRO A 178 25.81 -22.44 6.54
C PRO A 178 26.63 -23.57 7.18
N GLY A 179 26.35 -24.81 6.75
CA GLY A 179 27.04 -25.99 7.27
C GLY A 179 26.36 -26.69 8.45
N VAL A 180 25.20 -26.20 8.91
CA VAL A 180 24.38 -26.91 9.89
C VAL A 180 23.98 -28.30 9.37
N SER A 181 24.13 -29.32 10.22
CA SER A 181 23.68 -30.67 9.88
C SER A 181 22.16 -30.78 9.96
N ILE A 182 21.55 -31.73 9.24
CA ILE A 182 20.11 -31.96 9.31
C ILE A 182 19.64 -32.30 10.74
N THR A 183 20.46 -33.04 11.49
CA THR A 183 20.16 -33.41 12.88
C THR A 183 20.15 -32.19 13.79
N GLU A 184 21.13 -31.30 13.65
CA GLU A 184 21.20 -30.08 14.44
C GLU A 184 20.07 -29.10 14.06
N ALA A 185 19.82 -28.91 12.76
CA ALA A 185 18.71 -28.07 12.30
C ALA A 185 17.35 -28.58 12.79
N GLN A 186 17.15 -29.89 12.85
CA GLN A 186 15.95 -30.50 13.44
C GLN A 186 15.87 -30.27 14.96
N ALA A 187 16.99 -30.36 15.68
CA ALA A 187 17.04 -30.09 17.11
C ALA A 187 16.68 -28.62 17.41
N VAL A 188 17.26 -27.67 16.67
CA VAL A 188 16.93 -26.24 16.78
C VAL A 188 15.46 -26.00 16.45
N ALA A 189 14.95 -26.59 15.36
CA ALA A 189 13.55 -26.47 14.97
C ALA A 189 12.61 -27.02 16.07
N GLN A 190 12.94 -28.17 16.67
CA GLN A 190 12.14 -28.75 17.74
C GLN A 190 12.14 -27.87 19.01
N GLN A 191 13.30 -27.37 19.43
CA GLN A 191 13.44 -26.53 20.61
C GLN A 191 12.72 -25.19 20.44
N THR A 192 12.91 -24.53 19.30
CA THR A 192 12.21 -23.27 18.98
C THR A 192 10.69 -23.49 18.91
N ASN A 193 10.22 -24.58 18.31
CA ASN A 193 8.80 -24.88 18.22
C ASN A 193 8.17 -25.17 19.60
N GLN A 194 8.90 -25.84 20.50
CA GLN A 194 8.48 -26.05 21.89
C GLN A 194 8.33 -24.72 22.63
N LEU A 195 9.30 -23.80 22.47
CA LEU A 195 9.22 -22.46 23.06
C LEU A 195 8.02 -21.67 22.51
N ILE A 196 7.81 -21.67 21.19
CA ILE A 196 6.66 -21.01 20.57
C ILE A 196 5.34 -21.54 21.16
N MET A 197 5.23 -22.86 21.36
CA MET A 197 4.04 -23.49 21.96
C MET A 197 3.82 -23.16 23.45
N THR A 198 4.80 -22.56 24.14
CA THR A 198 4.59 -22.08 25.53
C THR A 198 3.76 -20.80 25.60
N VAL A 199 3.65 -20.06 24.49
CA VAL A 199 2.90 -18.81 24.44
C VAL A 199 1.40 -19.09 24.32
N PRO A 200 0.54 -18.57 25.22
CA PRO A 200 -0.88 -18.93 25.29
C PRO A 200 -1.69 -18.66 24.02
N GLU A 201 -1.33 -17.62 23.26
CA GLU A 201 -2.00 -17.22 22.02
C GLU A 201 -1.73 -18.18 20.86
N VAL A 202 -0.69 -19.02 20.94
CA VAL A 202 -0.37 -19.98 19.89
C VAL A 202 -1.27 -21.20 20.00
N LYS A 203 -1.90 -21.57 18.87
CA LYS A 203 -2.71 -22.79 18.75
C LYS A 203 -1.87 -23.96 18.29
N HIS A 204 -1.11 -23.77 17.21
CA HIS A 204 -0.22 -24.78 16.64
C HIS A 204 1.05 -24.13 16.09
N ALA A 205 2.17 -24.84 16.16
CA ALA A 205 3.40 -24.44 15.52
C ALA A 205 3.94 -25.62 14.70
N LEU A 206 4.07 -25.43 13.38
CA LEU A 206 4.52 -26.46 12.43
C LEU A 206 5.85 -26.04 11.82
N ALA A 207 6.93 -26.67 12.29
CA ALA A 207 8.27 -26.43 11.78
C ALA A 207 8.58 -27.26 10.53
N LYS A 208 9.26 -26.63 9.57
CA LYS A 208 9.80 -27.22 8.34
C LYS A 208 11.30 -26.91 8.29
N VAL A 209 12.12 -27.96 8.21
CA VAL A 209 13.57 -27.86 8.03
C VAL A 209 13.90 -28.18 6.57
N GLY A 210 14.62 -27.29 5.88
CA GLY A 210 14.91 -27.48 4.46
C GLY A 210 13.66 -27.33 3.60
N ARG A 211 13.47 -28.23 2.62
CA ARG A 211 12.44 -28.09 1.59
C ARG A 211 11.42 -29.22 1.57
N ALA A 212 10.20 -28.90 1.16
CA ALA A 212 9.22 -29.88 0.72
C ALA A 212 9.60 -30.49 -0.65
N ARG A 213 9.00 -31.62 -1.01
CA ARG A 213 9.18 -32.27 -2.33
C ARG A 213 8.41 -31.53 -3.43
N THR A 214 8.76 -30.26 -3.66
CA THR A 214 8.17 -29.41 -4.68
C THR A 214 9.22 -28.44 -5.23
N PRO A 215 9.23 -28.13 -6.54
CA PRO A 215 10.13 -27.13 -7.12
C PRO A 215 9.87 -25.71 -6.59
N LEU A 216 8.72 -25.45 -5.97
CA LEU A 216 8.37 -24.15 -5.39
C LEU A 216 9.14 -23.83 -4.10
N ASP A 217 9.85 -24.80 -3.53
CA ASP A 217 10.52 -24.66 -2.24
C ASP A 217 12.03 -24.96 -2.37
N PRO A 218 12.86 -23.93 -2.62
CA PRO A 218 14.31 -24.09 -2.74
C PRO A 218 15.04 -23.96 -1.39
N ALA A 219 14.33 -24.08 -0.26
CA ALA A 219 14.89 -23.82 1.07
C ALA A 219 16.09 -24.73 1.41
N PRO A 220 17.26 -24.17 1.80
CA PRO A 220 18.39 -24.95 2.29
C PRO A 220 18.15 -25.42 3.73
N LEU A 221 18.96 -26.38 4.20
CA LEU A 221 18.88 -26.87 5.60
C LEU A 221 19.21 -25.79 6.65
N SER A 222 19.95 -24.75 6.28
CA SER A 222 20.24 -23.59 7.13
C SER A 222 19.07 -22.61 7.25
N MET A 223 17.96 -22.85 6.54
CA MET A 223 16.74 -22.08 6.65
C MET A 223 15.63 -22.94 7.25
N LEU A 224 15.08 -22.45 8.35
CA LEU A 224 13.90 -23.04 8.99
C LEU A 224 12.68 -22.18 8.65
N GLU A 225 11.53 -22.83 8.53
CA GLU A 225 10.25 -22.14 8.42
C GLU A 225 9.28 -22.78 9.39
N THR A 226 8.80 -22.01 10.36
CA THR A 226 7.75 -22.46 11.28
C THR A 226 6.49 -21.65 11.04
N THR A 227 5.44 -22.31 10.59
CA THR A 227 4.11 -21.71 10.50
C THR A 227 3.46 -21.77 11.87
N VAL A 228 3.17 -20.60 12.44
CA VAL A 228 2.58 -20.44 13.77
C VAL A 228 1.13 -20.01 13.59
N VAL A 229 0.22 -20.94 13.87
CA VAL A 229 -1.23 -20.69 13.83
C VAL A 229 -1.65 -20.15 15.18
N LEU A 230 -2.26 -18.96 15.19
CA LEU A 230 -2.72 -18.32 16.42
C LEU A 230 -4.16 -18.74 16.76
N LYS A 231 -4.53 -18.60 18.02
CA LYS A 231 -5.92 -18.67 18.47
C LYS A 231 -6.69 -17.45 17.96
N PRO A 232 -8.03 -17.52 17.87
CA PRO A 232 -8.86 -16.34 17.64
C PRO A 232 -8.50 -15.21 18.61
N GLU A 233 -8.49 -13.95 18.14
CA GLU A 233 -8.09 -12.78 18.95
C GLU A 233 -8.93 -12.61 20.23
N GLU A 234 -10.16 -13.14 20.24
CA GLU A 234 -11.07 -13.15 21.40
C GLU A 234 -10.53 -13.97 22.59
N GLU A 235 -9.65 -14.94 22.32
CA GLU A 235 -9.06 -15.82 23.34
C GLU A 235 -7.71 -15.29 23.86
N TRP A 236 -7.25 -14.14 23.38
CA TRP A 236 -5.94 -13.60 23.73
C TRP A 236 -5.93 -12.96 25.12
N ARG A 237 -4.73 -12.86 25.72
CA ARG A 237 -4.57 -12.10 26.96
C ARG A 237 -5.02 -10.65 26.77
N PRO A 238 -5.63 -10.01 27.79
CA PRO A 238 -6.11 -8.64 27.69
C PRO A 238 -5.01 -7.66 27.25
N GLY A 239 -5.30 -6.84 26.24
CA GLY A 239 -4.36 -5.84 25.73
C GLY A 239 -3.25 -6.38 24.83
N MET A 240 -3.34 -7.65 24.41
CA MET A 240 -2.44 -8.21 23.40
C MET A 240 -2.75 -7.73 21.99
N THR A 241 -1.67 -7.62 21.23
CA THR A 241 -1.63 -7.20 19.83
C THR A 241 -0.60 -8.07 19.12
N ILE A 242 -0.70 -8.22 17.81
CA ILE A 242 0.26 -9.01 17.02
C ILE A 242 1.68 -8.50 17.20
N GLU A 243 1.85 -7.19 17.30
CA GLU A 243 3.15 -6.54 17.48
C GLU A 243 3.78 -6.99 18.81
N LYS A 244 3.08 -6.81 19.93
CA LYS A 244 3.51 -7.31 21.25
C LYS A 244 3.75 -8.82 21.27
N LEU A 245 2.93 -9.59 20.56
CA LEU A 245 3.05 -11.05 20.52
C LEU A 245 4.32 -11.46 19.78
N THR A 246 4.61 -10.77 18.69
CA THR A 246 5.82 -10.96 17.90
C THR A 246 7.06 -10.57 18.71
N ASP A 247 7.00 -9.48 19.47
CA ASP A 247 8.09 -9.06 20.36
C ASP A 247 8.32 -10.09 21.48
N GLU A 248 7.26 -10.56 22.15
CA GLU A 248 7.35 -11.61 23.19
C GLU A 248 7.93 -12.92 22.63
N LEU A 249 7.49 -13.34 21.44
CA LEU A 249 8.03 -14.51 20.76
C LEU A 249 9.49 -14.31 20.34
N ASN A 250 9.87 -13.11 19.90
CA ASN A 250 11.24 -12.79 19.52
C ASN A 250 12.18 -12.80 20.73
N ASP A 251 11.75 -12.26 21.87
CA ASP A 251 12.51 -12.21 23.12
C ASP A 251 12.61 -13.58 23.80
N LEU A 252 11.63 -14.46 23.56
CA LEU A 252 11.66 -15.83 24.06
C LEU A 252 12.71 -16.69 23.35
N ILE A 253 12.97 -16.42 22.05
CA ILE A 253 13.79 -17.28 21.20
C ILE A 253 15.18 -16.68 21.00
N HIS A 254 16.09 -16.92 21.94
CA HIS A 254 17.48 -16.48 21.84
C HIS A 254 18.45 -17.67 21.78
N PHE A 255 18.82 -18.07 20.56
CA PHE A 255 19.78 -19.14 20.32
C PHE A 255 21.08 -18.60 19.72
N PRO A 256 22.26 -19.02 20.21
CA PRO A 256 23.53 -18.68 19.60
C PRO A 256 23.58 -19.11 18.12
N GLY A 257 23.94 -18.20 17.22
CA GLY A 257 24.07 -18.49 15.79
C GLY A 257 22.74 -18.59 15.02
N VAL A 258 21.61 -18.26 15.66
CA VAL A 258 20.29 -18.19 15.03
C VAL A 258 19.87 -16.72 14.96
N THR A 259 19.57 -16.23 13.75
CA THR A 259 19.01 -14.88 13.59
C THR A 259 17.52 -14.97 13.32
N ASN A 260 16.71 -14.47 14.25
CA ASN A 260 15.25 -14.47 14.13
C ASN A 260 14.78 -13.52 13.02
N ALA A 261 13.70 -13.92 12.36
CA ALA A 261 12.91 -13.08 11.47
C ALA A 261 11.45 -13.50 11.57
N TRP A 262 10.59 -12.54 11.87
CA TRP A 262 9.15 -12.74 12.04
C TRP A 262 8.39 -12.00 10.95
N THR A 263 7.42 -12.68 10.36
CA THR A 263 6.64 -12.14 9.25
C THR A 263 5.32 -12.91 9.14
N MET A 264 4.57 -12.71 8.07
CA MET A 264 3.32 -13.42 7.81
C MET A 264 3.41 -14.29 6.55
N PRO A 265 2.70 -15.43 6.50
CA PRO A 265 2.85 -16.39 5.41
C PRO A 265 2.68 -15.82 4.00
N ILE A 266 1.54 -15.21 3.69
CA ILE A 266 1.19 -14.72 2.35
C ILE A 266 2.12 -13.56 1.98
N LYS A 267 2.29 -12.59 2.88
CA LYS A 267 3.19 -11.45 2.70
C LYS A 267 4.59 -11.93 2.31
N THR A 268 5.16 -12.88 3.05
CA THR A 268 6.53 -13.34 2.82
C THR A 268 6.69 -14.04 1.49
N ARG A 269 5.73 -14.87 1.10
CA ARG A 269 5.77 -15.53 -0.21
C ARG A 269 5.67 -14.53 -1.35
N ILE A 270 4.86 -13.48 -1.20
CA ILE A 270 4.79 -12.39 -2.18
C ILE A 270 6.12 -11.63 -2.21
N ASP A 271 6.69 -11.24 -1.06
CA ASP A 271 7.94 -10.48 -0.97
C ASP A 271 9.12 -11.27 -1.59
N MET A 272 9.23 -12.57 -1.30
CA MET A 272 10.24 -13.47 -1.86
C MET A 272 10.05 -13.70 -3.36
N LEU A 273 8.81 -13.92 -3.83
CA LEU A 273 8.54 -14.07 -5.27
C LEU A 273 8.87 -12.79 -6.05
N SER A 274 8.66 -11.65 -5.39
CA SER A 274 8.75 -10.33 -5.98
C SER A 274 10.19 -9.80 -6.03
N THR A 275 10.96 -9.98 -4.96
CA THR A 275 12.31 -9.38 -4.84
C THR A 275 13.40 -10.39 -4.49
N GLY A 276 13.03 -11.62 -4.12
CA GLY A 276 13.92 -12.61 -3.52
C GLY A 276 14.14 -12.42 -2.01
N ILE A 277 13.88 -11.23 -1.47
CA ILE A 277 14.16 -10.89 -0.07
C ILE A 277 12.95 -11.23 0.81
N LYS A 278 13.20 -11.90 1.95
CA LYS A 278 12.15 -12.29 2.93
C LYS A 278 11.86 -11.23 4.01
N THR A 279 12.77 -10.28 4.22
CA THR A 279 12.63 -9.18 5.18
C THR A 279 12.12 -7.89 4.51
N PRO A 280 11.54 -6.93 5.27
CA PRO A 280 11.05 -5.67 4.71
C PRO A 280 12.12 -4.89 3.93
N VAL A 281 13.36 -4.90 4.45
CA VAL A 281 14.52 -4.28 3.82
C VAL A 281 15.53 -5.38 3.47
N GLY A 282 16.07 -5.31 2.26
CA GLY A 282 17.19 -6.15 1.85
C GLY A 282 18.26 -5.35 1.12
N ILE A 283 19.50 -5.80 1.24
CA ILE A 283 20.63 -5.24 0.49
C ILE A 283 21.18 -6.35 -0.40
N LYS A 284 21.24 -6.09 -1.70
CA LYS A 284 21.83 -6.99 -2.69
C LYS A 284 23.21 -6.47 -3.07
N LEU A 285 24.23 -7.24 -2.74
CA LEU A 285 25.59 -7.04 -3.22
C LEU A 285 25.80 -7.91 -4.46
N THR A 286 26.20 -7.30 -5.56
CA THR A 286 26.40 -7.99 -6.84
C THR A 286 27.84 -7.82 -7.30
N GLY A 287 28.48 -8.90 -7.75
CA GLY A 287 29.87 -8.86 -8.21
C GLY A 287 30.39 -10.24 -8.65
N PRO A 288 31.58 -10.30 -9.27
CA PRO A 288 32.11 -11.53 -9.87
C PRO A 288 32.70 -12.53 -8.85
N ASP A 289 33.28 -12.06 -7.74
CA ASP A 289 33.95 -12.91 -6.74
C ASP A 289 33.12 -13.04 -5.46
N LEU A 290 32.79 -14.29 -5.10
CA LEU A 290 32.03 -14.64 -3.89
C LEU A 290 32.78 -14.31 -2.60
N ALA A 291 34.11 -14.42 -2.57
CA ALA A 291 34.90 -14.11 -1.37
C ALA A 291 34.83 -12.62 -1.03
N VAL A 292 34.94 -11.77 -2.05
CA VAL A 292 34.79 -10.32 -1.91
C VAL A 292 33.35 -9.95 -1.52
N LEU A 293 32.35 -10.62 -2.08
CA LEU A 293 30.95 -10.41 -1.68
C LEU A 293 30.70 -10.77 -0.21
N GLU A 294 31.31 -11.85 0.29
CA GLU A 294 31.23 -12.22 1.71
C GLU A 294 31.89 -11.17 2.61
N GLU A 295 33.06 -10.67 2.22
CA GLU A 295 33.77 -9.64 2.98
C GLU A 295 32.97 -8.33 3.03
N LEU A 296 32.43 -7.89 1.89
CA LEU A 296 31.54 -6.73 1.83
C LEU A 296 30.29 -6.93 2.71
N GLY A 297 29.70 -8.14 2.68
CA GLY A 297 28.58 -8.49 3.55
C GLY A 297 28.93 -8.37 5.04
N LYS A 298 30.10 -8.88 5.44
CA LYS A 298 30.61 -8.77 6.82
C LYS A 298 30.91 -7.33 7.25
N GLN A 299 31.26 -6.44 6.31
CA GLN A 299 31.45 -5.02 6.59
C GLN A 299 30.13 -4.26 6.70
N VAL A 300 29.14 -4.58 5.86
CA VAL A 300 27.83 -3.90 5.86
C VAL A 300 26.97 -4.32 7.07
N GLU A 301 27.02 -5.58 7.48
CA GLU A 301 26.23 -6.13 8.59
C GLU A 301 26.34 -5.32 9.91
N PRO A 302 27.53 -4.99 10.45
CA PRO A 302 27.64 -4.18 11.67
C PRO A 302 27.22 -2.72 11.47
N LEU A 303 27.40 -2.15 10.27
CA LEU A 303 26.99 -0.78 9.96
C LEU A 303 25.47 -0.63 10.05
N VAL A 304 24.74 -1.59 9.50
CA VAL A 304 23.27 -1.60 9.53
C VAL A 304 22.77 -1.99 10.92
N ARG A 305 23.41 -2.95 11.59
CA ARG A 305 23.05 -3.35 12.97
C ARG A 305 23.14 -2.20 13.97
N GLY A 306 24.09 -1.28 13.78
CA GLY A 306 24.26 -0.10 14.64
C GLY A 306 23.18 0.97 14.49
N LEU A 307 22.28 0.85 13.51
CA LEU A 307 21.23 1.84 13.26
C LEU A 307 20.05 1.64 14.21
N SER A 308 19.54 2.74 14.77
CA SER A 308 18.31 2.73 15.56
C SER A 308 17.12 2.27 14.71
N GLY A 309 16.34 1.35 15.26
CA GLY A 309 15.20 0.74 14.58
C GLY A 309 15.49 -0.61 13.90
N THR A 310 16.69 -1.16 14.08
CA THR A 310 17.09 -2.44 13.49
C THR A 310 16.92 -3.56 14.50
N ARG A 311 16.04 -4.52 14.21
CA ARG A 311 15.83 -5.69 15.09
C ARG A 311 16.88 -6.76 14.86
N SER A 312 17.12 -7.11 13.60
CA SER A 312 18.12 -8.12 13.25
C SER A 312 18.71 -7.86 11.87
N VAL A 313 19.99 -8.23 11.71
CA VAL A 313 20.70 -8.14 10.42
C VAL A 313 21.49 -9.41 10.23
N TYR A 314 21.31 -10.03 9.06
CA TYR A 314 22.07 -11.20 8.64
C TYR A 314 22.57 -11.03 7.21
N ALA A 315 23.89 -10.92 7.06
CA ALA A 315 24.52 -11.03 5.75
C ALA A 315 24.84 -12.50 5.46
N GLU A 316 24.32 -13.01 4.35
CA GLU A 316 24.52 -14.38 3.93
C GLU A 316 26.01 -14.71 3.74
N ARG A 317 26.45 -15.86 4.28
CA ARG A 317 27.84 -16.32 4.14
C ARG A 317 27.98 -17.14 2.85
N VAL A 318 28.27 -16.46 1.74
CA VAL A 318 28.34 -17.06 0.40
C VAL A 318 29.49 -18.05 0.18
N ALA A 319 30.53 -18.07 1.02
CA ALA A 319 31.63 -19.05 0.97
C ALA A 319 31.77 -19.92 2.24
N GLY A 320 30.74 -19.98 3.10
CA GLY A 320 30.80 -20.65 4.41
C GLY A 320 30.43 -22.14 4.47
N GLY A 321 30.31 -22.83 3.34
CA GLY A 321 29.91 -24.24 3.28
C GLY A 321 31.08 -25.21 3.51
N TYR A 322 30.83 -26.31 4.24
CA TYR A 322 31.83 -27.36 4.48
C TYR A 322 31.74 -28.46 3.42
N TYR A 323 32.88 -28.77 2.79
CA TYR A 323 33.03 -29.85 1.82
C TYR A 323 34.11 -30.84 2.27
N MET A 324 33.89 -32.11 1.98
CA MET A 324 34.97 -33.11 1.94
C MET A 324 35.41 -33.26 0.49
N SER A 325 36.61 -32.79 0.17
CA SER A 325 37.14 -32.81 -1.20
C SER A 325 37.86 -34.12 -1.46
N PHE A 326 37.55 -34.75 -2.59
CA PHE A 326 38.23 -35.94 -3.11
C PHE A 326 38.95 -35.53 -4.39
N VAL A 327 40.28 -35.39 -4.33
CA VAL A 327 41.11 -35.02 -5.48
C VAL A 327 41.78 -36.28 -6.00
N VAL A 328 41.25 -36.84 -7.09
CA VAL A 328 41.79 -38.06 -7.70
C VAL A 328 43.17 -37.77 -8.31
N ASN A 329 44.18 -38.49 -7.86
CA ASN A 329 45.49 -38.48 -8.47
C ASN A 329 45.47 -39.39 -9.69
N ARG A 330 45.40 -38.78 -10.88
CA ARG A 330 45.30 -39.49 -12.16
C ARG A 330 46.47 -40.45 -12.40
N MET A 331 47.67 -40.10 -11.93
CA MET A 331 48.86 -40.93 -12.13
C MET A 331 48.86 -42.16 -11.24
N GLU A 332 48.45 -42.02 -9.97
CA GLU A 332 48.31 -43.17 -9.07
C GLU A 332 47.15 -44.06 -9.48
N ALA A 333 46.00 -43.50 -9.85
CA ALA A 333 44.87 -44.28 -10.37
C ALA A 333 45.27 -45.11 -11.61
N ALA A 334 46.01 -44.50 -12.55
CA ALA A 334 46.46 -45.18 -13.76
C ALA A 334 47.42 -46.35 -13.49
N ARG A 335 48.25 -46.30 -12.43
CA ARG A 335 49.12 -47.42 -12.04
C ARG A 335 48.35 -48.68 -11.68
N TYR A 336 47.14 -48.53 -11.16
CA TYR A 336 46.24 -49.63 -10.82
C TYR A 336 45.23 -49.96 -11.93
N GLY A 337 45.39 -49.35 -13.11
CA GLY A 337 44.47 -49.51 -14.24
C GLY A 337 43.09 -48.88 -14.00
N LEU A 338 42.98 -47.95 -13.05
CA LEU A 338 41.73 -47.27 -12.71
C LEU A 338 41.58 -45.97 -13.50
N THR A 339 40.40 -45.74 -14.04
CA THR A 339 40.00 -44.44 -14.58
C THR A 339 39.52 -43.53 -13.46
N VAL A 340 39.41 -42.23 -13.74
CA VAL A 340 38.80 -41.28 -12.80
C VAL A 340 37.34 -41.65 -12.52
N GLN A 341 36.62 -42.16 -13.52
CA GLN A 341 35.22 -42.55 -13.37
C GLN A 341 35.07 -43.72 -12.39
N ASP A 342 35.95 -44.73 -12.47
CA ASP A 342 35.91 -45.89 -11.55
C ASP A 342 36.03 -45.45 -10.08
N VAL A 343 36.88 -44.45 -9.82
CA VAL A 343 37.05 -43.87 -8.48
C VAL A 343 35.80 -43.08 -8.06
N LEU A 344 35.25 -42.26 -8.96
CA LEU A 344 34.06 -41.44 -8.67
C LEU A 344 32.80 -42.30 -8.47
N ASP A 345 32.64 -43.41 -9.19
CA ASP A 345 31.50 -44.32 -9.07
C ASP A 345 31.47 -44.98 -7.68
N VAL A 346 32.63 -45.38 -7.16
CA VAL A 346 32.74 -45.90 -5.78
C VAL A 346 32.44 -44.81 -4.76
N ILE A 347 32.89 -43.57 -4.99
CA ILE A 347 32.55 -42.45 -4.10
C ILE A 347 31.02 -42.20 -4.09
N GLN A 348 30.38 -42.21 -5.25
CA GLN A 348 28.94 -41.96 -5.38
C GLN A 348 28.08 -43.08 -4.79
N SER A 349 28.45 -44.34 -5.00
CA SER A 349 27.74 -45.50 -4.47
C SER A 349 28.10 -45.77 -3.01
N ALA A 350 29.34 -46.18 -2.72
CA ALA A 350 29.77 -46.63 -1.40
C ALA A 350 29.67 -45.55 -0.31
N ILE A 351 30.04 -44.30 -0.63
CA ILE A 351 30.01 -43.18 0.33
C ILE A 351 28.69 -42.40 0.21
N GLY A 352 28.34 -41.97 -1.01
CA GLY A 352 27.18 -41.11 -1.30
C GLY A 352 25.83 -41.79 -1.11
N GLY A 353 25.73 -43.08 -1.43
CA GLY A 353 24.46 -43.83 -1.42
C GLY A 353 23.58 -43.51 -2.63
N MET A 354 24.18 -43.35 -3.80
CA MET A 354 23.46 -43.19 -5.07
C MET A 354 22.44 -44.32 -5.27
N ASN A 355 21.24 -43.95 -5.74
CA ASN A 355 20.20 -44.91 -6.09
C ASN A 355 20.63 -45.70 -7.32
N VAL A 356 20.68 -47.03 -7.20
CA VAL A 356 21.11 -47.95 -8.27
C VAL A 356 19.93 -48.34 -9.15
N THR A 357 18.77 -48.57 -8.54
CA THR A 357 17.53 -48.91 -9.26
C THR A 357 16.32 -48.51 -8.43
N THR A 358 15.11 -48.82 -8.89
CA THR A 358 13.86 -48.62 -8.16
C THR A 358 13.03 -49.90 -8.13
N THR A 359 12.47 -50.25 -6.98
CA THR A 359 11.43 -51.29 -6.89
C THR A 359 10.11 -50.75 -7.45
N ILE A 360 9.29 -51.64 -8.01
CA ILE A 360 7.96 -51.32 -8.53
C ILE A 360 6.95 -52.11 -7.71
N GLU A 361 6.17 -51.40 -6.90
CA GLU A 361 5.20 -51.96 -5.94
C GLU A 361 3.81 -51.38 -6.28
N GLY A 362 3.20 -51.90 -7.34
CA GLY A 362 1.96 -51.37 -7.90
C GLY A 362 2.18 -50.02 -8.57
N LEU A 363 1.54 -48.97 -8.04
CA LEU A 363 1.74 -47.58 -8.49
C LEU A 363 2.92 -46.89 -7.79
N GLU A 364 3.42 -47.47 -6.70
CA GLU A 364 4.50 -46.91 -5.91
C GLU A 364 5.86 -47.33 -6.45
N ARG A 365 6.85 -46.44 -6.31
CA ARG A 365 8.22 -46.67 -6.74
C ARG A 365 9.16 -46.27 -5.62
N TYR A 366 9.99 -47.20 -5.16
CA TYR A 366 10.94 -46.95 -4.08
C TYR A 366 12.38 -47.05 -4.59
N PRO A 367 13.25 -46.08 -4.27
CA PRO A 367 14.65 -46.15 -4.67
C PRO A 367 15.40 -47.23 -3.86
N LEU A 368 16.19 -48.04 -4.57
CA LEU A 368 17.14 -48.98 -4.00
C LEU A 368 18.55 -48.42 -4.15
N ASN A 369 19.28 -48.28 -3.05
CA ASN A 369 20.68 -47.85 -3.05
C ASN A 369 21.59 -48.89 -2.41
N VAL A 370 22.87 -48.87 -2.80
CA VAL A 370 23.94 -49.66 -2.20
C VAL A 370 24.92 -48.70 -1.57
N ARG A 371 25.25 -48.92 -0.30
CA ARG A 371 26.08 -47.99 0.48
C ARG A 371 26.84 -48.74 1.56
N TYR A 372 28.05 -48.28 1.88
CA TYR A 372 28.79 -48.79 3.03
C TYR A 372 28.09 -48.43 4.34
N ALA A 373 28.28 -49.32 5.32
CA ALA A 373 27.88 -49.08 6.70
C ALA A 373 28.47 -47.77 7.22
N ARG A 374 27.74 -47.09 8.11
CA ARG A 374 28.02 -45.69 8.47
C ARG A 374 29.43 -45.54 9.06
N GLU A 375 29.83 -46.46 9.92
CA GLU A 375 31.13 -46.57 10.58
C GLU A 375 32.33 -46.59 9.62
N LEU A 376 32.15 -47.09 8.40
CA LEU A 376 33.22 -47.14 7.38
C LEU A 376 33.40 -45.81 6.61
N ARG A 377 32.57 -44.81 6.89
CA ARG A 377 32.55 -43.53 6.14
C ARG A 377 32.26 -42.31 7.01
N GLN A 378 32.40 -42.43 8.34
CA GLN A 378 32.14 -41.33 9.28
C GLN A 378 33.33 -40.37 9.39
N THR A 379 34.55 -40.87 9.30
CA THR A 379 35.76 -40.07 9.50
C THR A 379 36.62 -40.01 8.23
N PRO A 380 37.44 -38.96 8.05
CA PRO A 380 38.39 -38.88 6.94
C PRO A 380 39.29 -40.12 6.82
N GLU A 381 39.71 -40.70 7.95
CA GLU A 381 40.55 -41.91 8.00
C GLU A 381 39.80 -43.16 7.56
N ALA A 382 38.48 -43.22 7.81
CA ALA A 382 37.64 -44.30 7.31
C ALA A 382 37.42 -44.15 5.79
N LEU A 383 37.18 -42.92 5.31
CA LEU A 383 37.04 -42.62 3.89
C LEU A 383 38.30 -43.02 3.09
N ARG A 384 39.50 -42.78 3.62
CA ARG A 384 40.78 -43.20 2.99
C ARG A 384 40.91 -44.73 2.85
N ARG A 385 40.19 -45.50 3.67
CA ARG A 385 40.22 -46.97 3.69
C ARG A 385 39.12 -47.61 2.84
N VAL A 386 38.25 -46.83 2.20
CA VAL A 386 37.25 -47.34 1.25
C VAL A 386 37.97 -48.06 0.12
N LEU A 387 37.55 -49.27 -0.21
CA LEU A 387 38.24 -50.13 -1.16
C LEU A 387 37.72 -49.92 -2.58
N LEU A 388 38.65 -49.85 -3.52
CA LEU A 388 38.43 -49.77 -4.96
C LEU A 388 38.85 -51.10 -5.59
N ALA A 389 37.95 -51.71 -6.38
CA ALA A 389 38.26 -52.90 -7.14
C ALA A 389 39.02 -52.51 -8.42
N THR A 390 40.22 -53.05 -8.59
CA THR A 390 41.01 -52.87 -9.82
C THR A 390 40.58 -53.88 -10.89
N PRO A 391 40.86 -53.64 -12.19
CA PRO A 391 40.57 -54.60 -13.26
C PRO A 391 41.24 -55.97 -13.07
N THR A 392 42.33 -56.02 -12.28
CA THR A 392 43.05 -57.26 -11.95
C THR A 392 42.44 -58.01 -10.75
N GLY A 393 41.40 -57.46 -10.12
CA GLY A 393 40.73 -58.03 -8.94
C GLY A 393 41.38 -57.65 -7.60
N ALA A 394 42.53 -56.97 -7.61
CA ALA A 394 43.13 -56.44 -6.39
C ALA A 394 42.30 -55.28 -5.81
N GLN A 395 42.31 -55.12 -4.48
CA GLN A 395 41.60 -54.06 -3.78
C GLN A 395 42.59 -52.99 -3.33
N VAL A 396 42.34 -51.74 -3.74
CA VAL A 396 43.21 -50.60 -3.44
C VAL A 396 42.45 -49.59 -2.57
N PRO A 397 42.99 -49.15 -1.43
CA PRO A 397 42.36 -48.12 -0.62
C PRO A 397 42.27 -46.79 -1.38
N LEU A 398 41.15 -46.07 -1.23
CA LEU A 398 40.89 -44.78 -1.86
C LEU A 398 42.00 -43.76 -1.57
N GLY A 399 42.58 -43.79 -0.36
CA GLY A 399 43.68 -42.90 0.02
C GLY A 399 44.98 -43.10 -0.76
N GLN A 400 45.16 -44.20 -1.49
CA GLN A 400 46.32 -44.41 -2.37
C GLN A 400 46.17 -43.73 -3.74
N VAL A 401 44.92 -43.48 -4.17
CA VAL A 401 44.63 -42.92 -5.50
C VAL A 401 43.93 -41.56 -5.46
N ALA A 402 43.51 -41.10 -4.28
CA ALA A 402 42.88 -39.80 -4.10
C ALA A 402 43.30 -39.14 -2.79
N GLU A 403 43.52 -37.83 -2.84
CA GLU A 403 43.71 -37.00 -1.66
C GLU A 403 42.34 -36.61 -1.09
N ILE A 404 42.18 -36.79 0.23
CA ILE A 404 40.92 -36.51 0.94
C ILE A 404 41.19 -35.51 2.04
N PHE A 405 40.59 -34.33 1.94
CA PHE A 405 40.74 -33.25 2.91
C PHE A 405 39.49 -32.37 3.01
N PRO A 406 39.21 -31.80 4.21
CA PRO A 406 38.14 -30.83 4.36
C PRO A 406 38.50 -29.51 3.67
N ARG A 407 37.51 -28.88 3.04
CA ARG A 407 37.65 -27.57 2.39
C ARG A 407 36.40 -26.75 2.60
N MET A 408 36.54 -25.43 2.74
CA MET A 408 35.40 -24.51 2.69
C MET A 408 35.10 -24.09 1.25
N GLY A 409 33.82 -24.00 0.92
CA GLY A 409 33.33 -23.62 -0.40
C GLY A 409 31.92 -23.03 -0.33
N PRO A 410 31.38 -22.56 -1.46
CA PRO A 410 30.06 -21.93 -1.47
C PRO A 410 28.95 -22.95 -1.21
N PRO A 411 28.11 -22.77 -0.17
CA PRO A 411 27.01 -23.70 0.13
C PRO A 411 25.89 -23.61 -0.92
N SER A 412 25.69 -22.43 -1.48
CA SER A 412 24.78 -22.16 -2.59
C SER A 412 25.27 -20.91 -3.32
N ILE A 413 25.19 -20.92 -4.65
CA ILE A 413 25.52 -19.75 -5.48
C ILE A 413 24.20 -19.13 -5.93
N LYS A 414 23.90 -17.92 -5.45
CA LYS A 414 22.74 -17.14 -5.89
C LYS A 414 23.16 -16.25 -7.04
N THR A 415 22.33 -16.20 -8.07
CA THR A 415 22.54 -15.36 -9.24
C THR A 415 21.26 -14.65 -9.63
N GLU A 416 21.35 -13.38 -9.99
CA GLU A 416 20.26 -12.63 -10.64
C GLU A 416 20.86 -11.80 -11.77
N GLY A 417 20.20 -11.80 -12.94
CA GLY A 417 20.79 -11.24 -14.16
C GLY A 417 22.09 -11.94 -14.61
N ALA A 418 22.25 -13.24 -14.29
CA ALA A 418 23.48 -14.02 -14.50
C ALA A 418 24.72 -13.51 -13.74
N GLN A 419 24.54 -12.65 -12.73
CA GLN A 419 25.62 -12.18 -11.87
C GLN A 419 25.49 -12.77 -10.46
N PRO A 420 26.59 -13.24 -9.84
CA PRO A 420 26.57 -13.70 -8.46
C PRO A 420 26.16 -12.61 -7.49
N GLN A 421 25.40 -12.98 -6.46
CA GLN A 421 24.92 -12.06 -5.44
C GLN A 421 25.10 -12.60 -4.01
N ALA A 422 25.31 -11.68 -3.08
CA ALA A 422 25.15 -11.90 -1.65
C ALA A 422 24.01 -11.01 -1.12
N TRP A 423 23.07 -11.63 -0.40
CA TRP A 423 21.93 -10.91 0.17
C TRP A 423 22.16 -10.64 1.65
N ILE A 424 21.75 -9.45 2.08
CA ILE A 424 21.72 -9.05 3.48
C ILE A 424 20.25 -8.82 3.83
N TYR A 425 19.75 -9.60 4.78
CA TYR A 425 18.40 -9.47 5.28
C TYR A 425 18.42 -8.55 6.50
N VAL A 426 17.55 -7.55 6.48
CA VAL A 426 17.45 -6.53 7.52
C VAL A 426 16.01 -6.52 8.01
N ASP A 427 15.82 -7.00 9.23
CA ASP A 427 14.56 -6.88 9.95
C ASP A 427 14.55 -5.57 10.75
N ILE A 428 13.48 -4.82 10.62
CA ILE A 428 13.31 -3.52 11.26
C ILE A 428 12.14 -3.58 12.24
N ASP A 429 12.13 -2.68 13.22
CA ASP A 429 11.01 -2.60 14.15
C ASP A 429 9.72 -2.25 13.39
N PRO A 430 8.55 -2.83 13.75
CA PRO A 430 7.28 -2.57 13.07
C PRO A 430 6.87 -1.09 13.06
N ASP A 431 7.30 -0.34 14.08
CA ASP A 431 7.01 1.09 14.25
C ASP A 431 7.96 1.99 13.43
N GLN A 432 8.99 1.43 12.82
CA GLN A 432 9.94 2.17 11.99
C GLN A 432 9.44 2.31 10.57
N ASP A 433 9.66 3.49 10.01
CA ASP A 433 9.27 3.75 8.64
C ASP A 433 10.36 3.24 7.66
N VAL A 434 9.94 2.39 6.73
CA VAL A 434 10.86 1.69 5.80
C VAL A 434 11.66 2.71 4.98
N GLY A 435 11.02 3.76 4.47
CA GLY A 435 11.70 4.70 3.57
C GLY A 435 12.77 5.54 4.28
N SER A 436 12.47 6.18 5.42
CA SER A 436 13.45 6.99 6.14
C SER A 436 14.51 6.13 6.81
N TYR A 437 14.17 4.90 7.23
CA TYR A 437 15.18 3.93 7.66
C TYR A 437 16.20 3.67 6.54
N VAL A 438 15.73 3.35 5.32
CA VAL A 438 16.63 3.08 4.19
C VAL A 438 17.44 4.32 3.79
N GLU A 439 16.88 5.53 3.84
CA GLU A 439 17.66 6.75 3.59
C GLU A 439 18.78 6.95 4.62
N ARG A 440 18.51 6.73 5.92
CA ARG A 440 19.54 6.76 6.96
C ARG A 440 20.59 5.67 6.74
N ALA A 441 20.15 4.45 6.39
CA ALA A 441 21.03 3.33 6.15
C ALA A 441 21.92 3.53 4.90
N LYS A 442 21.38 4.12 3.83
CA LYS A 442 22.15 4.54 2.64
C LYS A 442 23.26 5.50 2.99
N LEU A 443 22.98 6.52 3.82
CA LEU A 443 23.98 7.48 4.28
C LEU A 443 25.06 6.79 5.12
N ALA A 444 24.68 5.93 6.07
CA ALA A 444 25.63 5.22 6.92
C ALA A 444 26.54 4.25 6.13
N VAL A 445 25.97 3.51 5.18
CA VAL A 445 26.71 2.55 4.35
C VAL A 445 27.62 3.29 3.35
N SER A 446 27.11 4.31 2.65
CA SER A 446 27.92 5.05 1.66
C SER A 446 29.09 5.83 2.28
N ALA A 447 28.95 6.28 3.54
CA ALA A 447 30.02 6.97 4.25
C ALA A 447 31.19 6.04 4.66
N ASN A 448 30.90 4.76 4.94
CA ASN A 448 31.86 3.83 5.55
C ASN A 448 32.29 2.68 4.62
N LEU A 449 31.54 2.39 3.55
CA LEU A 449 31.81 1.30 2.62
C LEU A 449 32.38 1.82 1.30
N LYS A 450 33.59 1.37 0.95
CA LYS A 450 34.18 1.59 -0.37
C LYS A 450 33.96 0.36 -1.23
N LEU A 451 33.17 0.48 -2.28
CA LEU A 451 32.91 -0.61 -3.22
C LEU A 451 34.07 -0.73 -4.22
N PRO A 452 34.66 -1.93 -4.43
CA PRO A 452 35.62 -2.16 -5.50
C PRO A 452 34.97 -2.03 -6.89
N VAL A 453 35.79 -1.83 -7.91
CA VAL A 453 35.32 -1.75 -9.31
C VAL A 453 34.64 -3.08 -9.69
N GLY A 454 33.47 -3.00 -10.34
CA GLY A 454 32.69 -4.17 -10.73
C GLY A 454 31.75 -4.71 -9.64
N TYR A 455 31.68 -4.06 -8.48
CA TYR A 455 30.73 -4.36 -7.42
C TYR A 455 29.65 -3.29 -7.33
N THR A 456 28.41 -3.72 -7.13
CA THR A 456 27.27 -2.81 -6.94
C THR A 456 26.47 -3.20 -5.71
N LEU A 457 25.87 -2.20 -5.08
CA LEU A 457 24.99 -2.34 -3.93
C LEU A 457 23.61 -1.79 -4.31
N GLN A 458 22.60 -2.65 -4.24
CA GLN A 458 21.22 -2.28 -4.50
C GLN A 458 20.36 -2.50 -3.26
N TRP A 459 19.51 -1.53 -2.94
CA TRP A 459 18.49 -1.66 -1.90
C TRP A 459 17.24 -2.29 -2.49
N SER A 460 16.78 -3.36 -1.86
CA SER A 460 15.71 -4.25 -2.31
C SER A 460 14.71 -4.49 -1.17
N GLY A 461 13.70 -5.33 -1.43
CA GLY A 461 12.58 -5.56 -0.52
C GLY A 461 11.45 -4.57 -0.80
N GLN A 462 10.73 -4.15 0.23
CA GLN A 462 9.59 -3.23 0.07
C GLN A 462 10.01 -1.86 -0.45
N TYR A 463 11.22 -1.41 -0.12
CA TYR A 463 11.73 -0.11 -0.53
C TYR A 463 11.80 0.07 -2.06
N GLN A 464 12.17 -0.98 -2.81
CA GLN A 464 12.18 -0.96 -4.28
C GLN A 464 10.80 -0.59 -4.85
N TYR A 465 9.73 -1.12 -4.25
CA TYR A 465 8.37 -0.83 -4.66
C TYR A 465 7.88 0.54 -4.20
N ILE A 466 8.35 1.04 -3.05
CA ILE A 466 8.11 2.43 -2.66
C ILE A 466 8.69 3.38 -3.72
N GLN A 467 9.89 3.11 -4.21
CA GLN A 467 10.52 3.90 -5.27
C GLN A 467 9.73 3.82 -6.59
N GLU A 468 9.43 2.60 -7.08
CA GLU A 468 8.66 2.42 -8.32
C GLU A 468 7.28 3.11 -8.23
N ALA A 469 6.56 2.92 -7.12
CA ALA A 469 5.27 3.54 -6.91
C ALA A 469 5.39 5.08 -6.86
N ARG A 470 6.43 5.63 -6.22
CA ARG A 470 6.67 7.08 -6.17
C ARG A 470 6.91 7.66 -7.56
N GLU A 471 7.76 7.04 -8.37
CA GLU A 471 8.03 7.47 -9.75
C GLU A 471 6.77 7.47 -10.60
N LYS A 472 5.95 6.41 -10.49
CA LYS A 472 4.66 6.34 -11.19
C LYS A 472 3.69 7.41 -10.68
N LEU A 473 3.57 7.59 -9.37
CA LEU A 473 2.66 8.57 -8.77
C LEU A 473 3.01 10.01 -9.17
N GLN A 474 4.29 10.33 -9.36
CA GLN A 474 4.73 11.64 -9.89
C GLN A 474 4.19 11.94 -11.29
N VAL A 475 3.95 10.92 -12.11
CA VAL A 475 3.34 11.04 -13.44
C VAL A 475 1.82 10.97 -13.38
N VAL A 476 1.29 10.05 -12.58
CA VAL A 476 -0.15 9.77 -12.43
C VAL A 476 -0.91 10.96 -11.85
N VAL A 477 -0.38 11.61 -10.79
CA VAL A 477 -1.07 12.71 -10.11
C VAL A 477 -1.31 13.92 -11.05
N PRO A 478 -0.30 14.44 -11.79
CA PRO A 478 -0.54 15.50 -12.78
C PRO A 478 -1.57 15.13 -13.85
N ILE A 479 -1.54 13.88 -14.34
CA ILE A 479 -2.52 13.40 -15.32
C ILE A 479 -3.94 13.42 -14.72
N THR A 480 -4.10 12.97 -13.47
CA THR A 480 -5.40 13.05 -12.76
C THR A 480 -5.91 14.48 -12.69
N LEU A 481 -5.04 15.42 -12.29
CA LEU A 481 -5.40 16.83 -12.18
C LEU A 481 -5.77 17.43 -13.54
N LEU A 482 -5.06 17.06 -14.61
CA LEU A 482 -5.37 17.49 -15.96
C LEU A 482 -6.72 16.95 -16.45
N ILE A 483 -7.03 15.68 -16.16
CA ILE A 483 -8.31 15.09 -16.53
C ILE A 483 -9.46 15.72 -15.74
N ILE A 484 -9.29 15.95 -14.44
CA ILE A 484 -10.27 16.68 -13.62
C ILE A 484 -10.47 18.08 -14.19
N PHE A 485 -9.40 18.80 -14.51
CA PHE A 485 -9.47 20.12 -15.14
C PHE A 485 -10.25 20.10 -16.45
N LEU A 486 -9.97 19.14 -17.34
CA LEU A 486 -10.66 19.01 -18.63
C LEU A 486 -12.15 18.73 -18.45
N LEU A 487 -12.52 17.82 -17.55
CA LEU A 487 -13.93 17.50 -17.28
C LEU A 487 -14.69 18.67 -16.65
N LEU A 488 -14.05 19.40 -15.72
CA LEU A 488 -14.60 20.62 -15.16
C LEU A 488 -14.78 21.70 -16.24
N TYR A 489 -13.80 21.84 -17.14
CA TYR A 489 -13.87 22.78 -18.26
C TYR A 489 -14.99 22.43 -19.25
N LEU A 490 -15.22 21.15 -19.52
CA LEU A 490 -16.35 20.72 -20.35
C LEU A 490 -17.71 21.04 -19.72
N ASN A 491 -17.81 20.99 -18.38
CA ASN A 491 -19.03 21.32 -17.64
C ASN A 491 -19.31 22.82 -17.61
N PHE A 492 -18.34 23.63 -17.17
CA PHE A 492 -18.52 25.07 -16.96
C PHE A 492 -18.24 25.93 -18.19
N ARG A 493 -17.39 25.44 -19.11
CA ARG A 493 -16.84 26.20 -20.26
C ARG A 493 -16.15 27.51 -19.87
N ASN A 494 -15.83 27.69 -18.59
CA ASN A 494 -15.21 28.88 -18.02
C ASN A 494 -13.99 28.48 -17.18
N VAL A 495 -12.80 28.94 -17.59
CA VAL A 495 -11.53 28.63 -16.91
C VAL A 495 -11.51 29.15 -15.48
N ALA A 496 -12.15 30.29 -15.18
CA ALA A 496 -12.15 30.85 -13.84
C ALA A 496 -12.89 29.96 -12.84
N GLU A 497 -14.09 29.50 -13.20
CA GLU A 497 -14.89 28.58 -12.37
C GLU A 497 -14.13 27.26 -12.14
N VAL A 498 -13.48 26.72 -13.19
CA VAL A 498 -12.62 25.53 -13.06
C VAL A 498 -11.48 25.74 -12.08
N LEU A 499 -10.75 26.86 -12.17
CA LEU A 499 -9.65 27.16 -11.26
C LEU A 499 -10.13 27.34 -9.81
N ILE A 500 -11.30 27.94 -9.60
CA ILE A 500 -11.92 28.09 -8.27
C ILE A 500 -12.24 26.71 -7.68
N VAL A 501 -12.78 25.78 -8.47
CA VAL A 501 -13.01 24.39 -8.02
C VAL A 501 -11.69 23.68 -7.75
N MET A 502 -10.69 23.83 -8.62
CA MET A 502 -9.37 23.22 -8.46
C MET A 502 -8.65 23.69 -7.20
N LEU A 503 -8.91 24.94 -6.77
CA LEU A 503 -8.39 25.48 -5.53
C LEU A 503 -8.87 24.67 -4.31
N ALA A 504 -10.01 23.99 -4.37
CA ALA A 504 -10.51 23.15 -3.28
C ALA A 504 -9.68 21.87 -3.05
N LEU A 505 -8.94 21.38 -4.06
CA LEU A 505 -8.20 20.12 -3.98
C LEU A 505 -7.04 20.17 -2.97
N PRO A 506 -6.08 21.14 -3.05
CA PRO A 506 -5.00 21.25 -2.07
C PRO A 506 -5.48 21.32 -0.64
N PHE A 507 -6.62 21.97 -0.41
CA PHE A 507 -7.16 22.10 0.93
C PHE A 507 -7.90 20.85 1.42
N ALA A 508 -8.48 20.04 0.54
CA ALA A 508 -8.98 18.73 0.94
C ALA A 508 -7.84 17.84 1.43
N VAL A 509 -6.67 17.91 0.77
CA VAL A 509 -5.47 17.16 1.18
C VAL A 509 -5.04 17.52 2.62
N ILE A 510 -5.23 18.77 3.06
CA ILE A 510 -4.89 19.22 4.41
C ILE A 510 -5.57 18.35 5.47
N GLY A 511 -6.91 18.25 5.43
CA GLY A 511 -7.62 17.49 6.45
C GLY A 511 -7.27 16.01 6.42
N GLY A 512 -6.99 15.46 5.24
CA GLY A 512 -6.52 14.08 5.11
C GLY A 512 -5.15 13.87 5.76
N LEU A 513 -4.17 14.74 5.50
CA LEU A 513 -2.83 14.65 6.10
C LEU A 513 -2.85 14.77 7.62
N TRP A 514 -3.60 15.74 8.15
CA TRP A 514 -3.76 15.91 9.60
C TRP A 514 -4.41 14.71 10.27
N PHE A 515 -5.43 14.12 9.64
CA PHE A 515 -6.13 12.98 10.21
C PHE A 515 -5.26 11.72 10.21
N ILE A 516 -4.51 11.46 9.14
CA ILE A 516 -3.54 10.36 9.05
C ILE A 516 -2.44 10.53 10.11
N TRP A 517 -1.93 11.76 10.27
CA TRP A 517 -0.93 12.08 11.27
C TRP A 517 -1.46 11.87 12.71
N LEU A 518 -2.69 12.30 12.99
CA LEU A 518 -3.34 12.09 14.28
C LEU A 518 -3.59 10.61 14.59
N LEU A 519 -3.80 9.79 13.57
CA LEU A 519 -3.94 8.33 13.69
C LEU A 519 -2.60 7.58 13.74
N GLY A 520 -1.47 8.28 13.58
CA GLY A 520 -0.14 7.66 13.55
C GLY A 520 0.07 6.73 12.35
N TYR A 521 -0.59 6.99 11.21
CA TYR A 521 -0.43 6.19 9.99
C TYR A 521 0.72 6.72 9.13
N ASN A 522 1.39 5.82 8.41
CA ASN A 522 2.43 6.17 7.44
C ASN A 522 1.85 6.51 6.06
N MET A 523 2.61 7.26 5.27
CA MET A 523 2.33 7.44 3.85
C MET A 523 2.58 6.13 3.11
N SER A 524 1.53 5.63 2.46
CA SER A 524 1.56 4.39 1.68
C SER A 524 0.82 4.52 0.36
N VAL A 525 0.96 3.52 -0.52
CA VAL A 525 0.19 3.48 -1.78
C VAL A 525 -1.32 3.49 -1.50
N ALA A 526 -1.77 2.84 -0.42
CA ALA A 526 -3.16 2.84 0.01
C ALA A 526 -3.66 4.25 0.38
N VAL A 527 -2.86 5.00 1.15
CA VAL A 527 -3.15 6.40 1.50
C VAL A 527 -3.26 7.28 0.26
N MET A 528 -2.33 7.12 -0.70
CA MET A 528 -2.32 7.89 -1.94
C MET A 528 -3.57 7.63 -2.79
N VAL A 529 -4.00 6.37 -2.90
CA VAL A 529 -5.27 6.02 -3.56
C VAL A 529 -6.46 6.70 -2.87
N GLY A 530 -6.45 6.77 -1.53
CA GLY A 530 -7.47 7.51 -0.76
C GLY A 530 -7.48 9.02 -1.05
N PHE A 531 -6.32 9.66 -1.22
CA PHE A 531 -6.23 11.06 -1.64
C PHE A 531 -6.74 11.30 -3.06
N ILE A 532 -6.48 10.36 -3.99
CA ILE A 532 -7.06 10.42 -5.33
C ILE A 532 -8.61 10.33 -5.26
N ALA A 533 -9.15 9.50 -4.35
CA ALA A 533 -10.58 9.42 -4.04
C ALA A 533 -11.15 10.74 -3.56
N LEU A 534 -10.46 11.31 -2.58
CA LEU A 534 -10.83 12.59 -2.00
C LEU A 534 -10.82 13.71 -3.05
N ALA A 535 -9.85 13.73 -3.96
CA ALA A 535 -9.76 14.77 -4.99
C ALA A 535 -11.00 14.80 -5.89
N GLY A 536 -11.50 13.63 -6.31
CA GLY A 536 -12.72 13.53 -7.11
C GLY A 536 -13.97 14.03 -6.35
N VAL A 537 -14.13 13.62 -5.09
CA VAL A 537 -15.26 14.04 -4.25
C VAL A 537 -15.18 15.54 -3.88
N ALA A 538 -13.97 16.04 -3.61
CA ALA A 538 -13.76 17.47 -3.36
C ALA A 538 -14.12 18.31 -4.59
N ALA A 539 -13.69 17.88 -5.79
CA ALA A 539 -14.06 18.52 -7.05
C ALA A 539 -15.58 18.53 -7.27
N GLU A 540 -16.25 17.39 -7.09
CA GLU A 540 -17.72 17.29 -7.16
C GLU A 540 -18.38 18.34 -6.26
N THR A 541 -17.99 18.38 -4.99
CA THR A 541 -18.71 19.26 -4.06
C THR A 541 -18.43 20.74 -4.32
N GLY A 542 -17.27 21.07 -4.90
CA GLY A 542 -16.94 22.40 -5.40
C GLY A 542 -17.77 22.79 -6.62
N VAL A 543 -17.95 21.87 -7.58
CA VAL A 543 -18.81 22.08 -8.77
C VAL A 543 -20.21 22.48 -8.35
N VAL A 544 -20.82 21.70 -7.46
CA VAL A 544 -22.20 21.96 -7.06
C VAL A 544 -22.31 23.29 -6.30
N MET A 545 -21.30 23.67 -5.49
CA MET A 545 -21.32 24.99 -4.84
C MET A 545 -21.32 26.14 -5.85
N ILE A 546 -20.46 26.09 -6.88
CA ILE A 546 -20.42 27.14 -7.90
C ILE A 546 -21.76 27.27 -8.61
N ILE A 547 -22.42 26.17 -8.95
CA ILE A 547 -23.73 26.21 -9.63
C ILE A 547 -24.79 26.95 -8.80
N TYR A 548 -24.88 26.69 -7.50
CA TYR A 548 -25.82 27.41 -6.63
C TYR A 548 -25.47 28.90 -6.54
N LEU A 549 -24.18 29.24 -6.51
CA LEU A 549 -23.73 30.64 -6.51
C LEU A 549 -24.04 31.34 -7.85
N ASP A 550 -23.82 30.67 -8.98
CA ASP A 550 -24.14 31.16 -10.31
C ASP A 550 -25.64 31.35 -10.50
N HIS A 551 -26.47 30.38 -10.09
CA HIS A 551 -27.93 30.51 -10.18
C HIS A 551 -28.44 31.69 -9.36
N ALA A 552 -27.94 31.88 -8.13
CA ALA A 552 -28.30 33.02 -7.29
C ALA A 552 -27.83 34.36 -7.89
N PHE A 553 -26.64 34.39 -8.47
CA PHE A 553 -26.10 35.57 -9.16
C PHE A 553 -26.91 35.92 -10.41
N GLU A 554 -27.22 34.94 -11.26
CA GLU A 554 -28.02 35.13 -12.47
C GLU A 554 -29.45 35.57 -12.16
N ALA A 555 -30.08 34.98 -11.14
CA ALA A 555 -31.44 35.35 -10.72
C ALA A 555 -31.50 36.85 -10.34
N LYS A 556 -30.50 37.33 -9.58
CA LYS A 556 -30.39 38.75 -9.24
C LYS A 556 -30.06 39.63 -10.44
N ARG A 557 -29.20 39.17 -11.36
CA ARG A 557 -28.86 39.89 -12.60
C ARG A 557 -30.08 40.08 -13.50
N ARG A 558 -30.95 39.08 -13.59
CA ARG A 558 -32.22 39.16 -14.35
C ARG A 558 -33.22 40.12 -13.70
N ALA A 559 -33.24 40.17 -12.37
CA ALA A 559 -34.12 41.07 -11.63
C ALA A 559 -33.64 42.53 -11.64
N ASN A 560 -32.33 42.77 -11.63
CA ASN A 560 -31.75 44.10 -11.68
C ASN A 560 -30.49 44.14 -12.58
N PRO A 561 -30.55 44.78 -13.77
CA PRO A 561 -29.42 44.88 -14.69
C PRO A 561 -28.25 45.72 -14.16
N ARG A 562 -28.48 46.57 -13.14
CA ARG A 562 -27.45 47.35 -12.43
C ARG A 562 -27.17 46.69 -11.08
N LEU A 563 -26.36 45.64 -11.10
CA LEU A 563 -25.92 44.93 -9.89
C LEU A 563 -24.98 45.82 -9.08
N THR A 564 -25.37 46.15 -7.84
CA THR A 564 -24.46 46.82 -6.90
C THR A 564 -23.64 45.78 -6.13
N SER A 565 -22.51 46.17 -5.53
CA SER A 565 -21.71 45.30 -4.65
C SER A 565 -22.54 44.68 -3.49
N SER A 566 -23.57 45.39 -3.01
CA SER A 566 -24.53 44.87 -2.02
C SER A 566 -25.43 43.76 -2.58
N ASP A 567 -25.78 43.84 -3.86
CA ASP A 567 -26.62 42.84 -4.52
C ASP A 567 -25.86 41.54 -4.73
N LEU A 568 -24.57 41.65 -5.14
CA LEU A 568 -23.64 40.52 -5.23
C LEU A 568 -23.48 39.82 -3.88
N TYR A 569 -23.24 40.59 -2.81
CA TYR A 569 -23.15 40.04 -1.46
C TYR A 569 -24.44 39.28 -1.07
N GLY A 570 -25.60 39.85 -1.38
CA GLY A 570 -26.88 39.21 -1.11
C GLY A 570 -27.09 37.94 -1.94
N ALA A 571 -26.67 37.91 -3.20
CA ALA A 571 -26.75 36.72 -4.06
C ALA A 571 -25.87 35.59 -3.53
N ILE A 572 -24.63 35.90 -3.13
CA ILE A 572 -23.70 34.91 -2.57
C ILE A 572 -24.21 34.38 -1.24
N MET A 573 -24.73 35.25 -0.37
CA MET A 573 -25.33 34.83 0.90
C MET A 573 -26.53 33.90 0.67
N GLU A 574 -27.38 34.20 -0.31
CA GLU A 574 -28.54 33.37 -0.66
C GLU A 574 -28.11 32.01 -1.22
N GLY A 575 -27.27 31.99 -2.26
CA GLY A 575 -26.76 30.76 -2.88
C GLY A 575 -25.97 29.88 -1.92
N ALA A 576 -25.14 30.48 -1.06
CA ALA A 576 -24.33 29.73 -0.11
C ALA A 576 -25.16 29.14 1.04
N VAL A 577 -26.17 29.86 1.54
CA VAL A 577 -27.11 29.35 2.56
C VAL A 577 -27.94 28.20 1.99
N GLU A 578 -28.38 28.34 0.74
CA GLU A 578 -29.15 27.30 0.06
C GLU A 578 -28.39 25.98 -0.10
N ARG A 579 -27.05 26.00 -0.05
CA ARG A 579 -26.21 24.81 -0.18
C ARG A 579 -25.88 24.12 1.14
N VAL A 580 -26.02 24.78 2.29
CA VAL A 580 -25.61 24.23 3.61
C VAL A 580 -26.25 22.87 3.87
N ARG A 581 -27.57 22.77 3.70
CA ARG A 581 -28.31 21.53 3.96
C ARG A 581 -27.90 20.38 3.03
N PRO A 582 -27.97 20.52 1.69
CA PRO A 582 -27.47 19.49 0.79
C PRO A 582 -26.03 19.07 1.08
N LYS A 583 -25.12 20.03 1.28
CA LYS A 583 -23.71 19.75 1.54
C LYS A 583 -23.50 18.99 2.85
N MET A 584 -24.20 19.35 3.91
CA MET A 584 -24.12 18.62 5.18
C MET A 584 -24.66 17.20 5.04
N MET A 585 -25.72 16.96 4.26
CA MET A 585 -26.22 15.62 3.99
C MET A 585 -25.19 14.77 3.24
N THR A 586 -24.58 15.29 2.18
CA THR A 586 -23.50 14.64 1.43
C THR A 586 -22.35 14.24 2.33
N VAL A 587 -21.85 15.20 3.14
CA VAL A 587 -20.69 15.00 4.00
C VAL A 587 -21.00 13.98 5.09
N CYS A 588 -22.17 14.07 5.71
CA CYS A 588 -22.62 13.09 6.69
C CYS A 588 -22.79 11.70 6.07
N ALA A 589 -23.33 11.59 4.86
CA ALA A 589 -23.49 10.30 4.17
C ALA A 589 -22.14 9.67 3.84
N ILE A 590 -21.17 10.45 3.37
CA ILE A 590 -19.82 9.97 3.07
C ILE A 590 -19.10 9.55 4.34
N ILE A 591 -19.12 10.39 5.39
CA ILE A 591 -18.49 10.06 6.67
C ILE A 591 -19.17 8.84 7.27
N ALA A 592 -20.50 8.77 7.31
CA ALA A 592 -21.23 7.62 7.85
C ALA A 592 -21.01 6.33 7.04
N GLY A 593 -20.80 6.43 5.73
CA GLY A 593 -20.45 5.28 4.88
C GLY A 593 -19.02 4.77 5.11
N LEU A 594 -18.08 5.65 5.45
CA LEU A 594 -16.67 5.31 5.64
C LEU A 594 -16.30 5.02 7.11
N LEU A 595 -17.03 5.57 8.07
CA LEU A 595 -16.74 5.42 9.51
C LEU A 595 -16.76 3.96 10.00
N PRO A 596 -17.67 3.07 9.54
CA PRO A 596 -17.63 1.66 9.92
C PRO A 596 -16.31 0.96 9.54
N ILE A 597 -15.66 1.39 8.45
CA ILE A 597 -14.37 0.86 8.01
C ILE A 597 -13.28 1.17 9.05
N MET A 598 -13.37 2.31 9.74
CA MET A 598 -12.41 2.72 10.77
C MET A 598 -12.49 1.86 12.04
N TRP A 599 -13.66 1.29 12.34
CA TRP A 599 -13.89 0.44 13.50
C TRP A 599 -13.72 -1.06 13.25
N SER A 600 -13.49 -1.48 12.00
CA SER A 600 -13.26 -2.90 11.69
C SER A 600 -11.89 -3.37 12.21
N TYR A 601 -11.84 -4.54 12.84
CA TYR A 601 -10.60 -5.17 13.31
C TYR A 601 -10.20 -6.41 12.49
N GLU A 602 -11.00 -6.77 11.49
CA GLU A 602 -10.83 -8.00 10.71
C GLU A 602 -9.61 -7.98 9.77
N THR A 603 -9.26 -9.15 9.26
CA THR A 603 -8.27 -9.35 8.20
C THR A 603 -8.48 -8.36 7.05
N GLY A 604 -7.43 -7.61 6.68
CA GLY A 604 -7.50 -6.61 5.62
C GLY A 604 -8.09 -5.24 6.02
N ALA A 605 -8.68 -5.11 7.21
CA ALA A 605 -9.17 -3.81 7.71
C ALA A 605 -8.04 -2.78 7.79
N ARG A 606 -6.82 -3.22 8.13
CA ARG A 606 -5.64 -2.35 8.19
C ARG A 606 -5.46 -1.56 6.89
N VAL A 607 -5.45 -2.21 5.73
CA VAL A 607 -5.33 -1.55 4.42
C VAL A 607 -6.50 -0.59 4.19
N MET A 608 -7.72 -1.03 4.47
CA MET A 608 -8.93 -0.23 4.22
C MET A 608 -8.99 1.05 5.05
N LYS A 609 -8.54 1.01 6.31
CA LYS A 609 -8.41 2.22 7.16
C LYS A 609 -7.47 3.25 6.56
N ARG A 610 -6.37 2.82 5.94
CA ARG A 610 -5.42 3.74 5.28
C ARG A 610 -5.98 4.36 4.01
N ILE A 611 -6.90 3.69 3.31
CA ILE A 611 -7.61 4.28 2.16
C ILE A 611 -8.70 5.25 2.64
N ALA A 612 -9.44 4.90 3.68
CA ALA A 612 -10.58 5.67 4.18
C ALA A 612 -10.20 6.91 5.00
N ALA A 613 -9.12 6.85 5.80
CA ALA A 613 -8.68 7.96 6.65
C ALA A 613 -8.45 9.28 5.87
N PRO A 614 -7.70 9.32 4.76
CA PRO A 614 -7.55 10.54 3.96
C PRO A 614 -8.90 11.11 3.52
N MET A 615 -9.85 10.26 3.13
CA MET A 615 -11.18 10.69 2.71
C MET A 615 -11.97 11.30 3.88
N ILE A 616 -12.00 10.66 5.05
CA ILE A 616 -12.75 11.17 6.21
C ILE A 616 -12.21 12.53 6.66
N GLY A 617 -10.89 12.63 6.90
CA GLY A 617 -10.26 13.88 7.30
C GLY A 617 -10.38 14.96 6.22
N GLY A 618 -10.20 14.55 4.97
CA GLY A 618 -10.32 15.42 3.81
C GLY A 618 -11.72 15.99 3.61
N MET A 619 -12.77 15.20 3.86
CA MET A 619 -14.15 15.65 3.77
C MET A 619 -14.49 16.71 4.81
N VAL A 620 -13.97 16.59 6.03
CA VAL A 620 -14.14 17.61 7.09
C VAL A 620 -13.53 18.93 6.65
N SER A 621 -12.25 18.92 6.25
CA SER A 621 -11.59 20.13 5.76
C SER A 621 -12.31 20.69 4.53
N SER A 622 -12.54 19.88 3.49
CA SER A 622 -13.23 20.22 2.24
C SER A 622 -14.56 20.93 2.50
N THR A 623 -15.32 20.50 3.52
CA THR A 623 -16.59 21.13 3.88
C THR A 623 -16.43 22.58 4.32
N VAL A 624 -15.50 22.83 5.24
CA VAL A 624 -15.19 24.19 5.72
C VAL A 624 -14.80 25.09 4.55
N LEU A 625 -13.98 24.57 3.63
CA LEU A 625 -13.48 25.35 2.50
C LEU A 625 -14.53 25.60 1.43
N THR A 626 -15.32 24.58 1.11
CA THR A 626 -16.41 24.68 0.12
C THR A 626 -17.43 25.71 0.60
N LEU A 627 -17.75 25.72 1.90
CA LEU A 627 -18.72 26.64 2.48
C LEU A 627 -18.15 28.06 2.71
N ILE A 628 -16.85 28.22 2.96
CA ILE A 628 -16.29 29.54 3.32
C ILE A 628 -15.43 30.13 2.20
N ILE A 629 -14.42 29.37 1.74
CA ILE A 629 -13.41 29.87 0.80
C ILE A 629 -13.99 30.03 -0.61
N ILE A 630 -14.76 29.06 -1.13
CA ILE A 630 -15.32 29.16 -2.47
C ILE A 630 -16.20 30.42 -2.63
N PRO A 631 -17.15 30.72 -1.72
CA PRO A 631 -17.93 31.97 -1.79
C PRO A 631 -17.08 33.24 -1.76
N ILE A 632 -16.01 33.28 -0.96
CA ILE A 632 -15.10 34.43 -0.88
C ILE A 632 -14.35 34.64 -2.21
N VAL A 633 -13.77 33.57 -2.75
CA VAL A 633 -13.01 33.63 -4.01
C VAL A 633 -13.95 33.98 -5.17
N TYR A 634 -15.15 33.41 -5.17
CA TYR A 634 -16.19 33.72 -6.14
C TYR A 634 -16.66 35.19 -6.05
N GLU A 635 -16.83 35.73 -4.85
CA GLU A 635 -17.13 37.16 -4.65
C GLU A 635 -16.04 38.05 -5.26
N ILE A 636 -14.76 37.75 -4.98
CA ILE A 636 -13.63 38.53 -5.49
C ILE A 636 -13.61 38.51 -7.03
N TRP A 637 -13.83 37.34 -7.62
CA TRP A 637 -13.87 37.18 -9.07
C TRP A 637 -15.04 37.94 -9.72
N ARG A 638 -16.26 37.77 -9.23
CA ARG A 638 -17.45 38.47 -9.77
C ARG A 638 -17.42 39.97 -9.51
N ALA A 639 -16.88 40.42 -8.36
CA ALA A 639 -16.70 41.84 -8.07
C ALA A 639 -15.69 42.49 -9.02
N TRP A 640 -14.61 41.77 -9.36
CA TRP A 640 -13.66 42.23 -10.38
C TRP A 640 -14.30 42.30 -11.77
N GLN A 641 -15.13 41.32 -12.14
CA GLN A 641 -15.87 41.33 -13.39
C GLN A 641 -16.84 42.52 -13.49
N LEU A 642 -17.64 42.78 -12.45
CA LEU A 642 -18.57 43.90 -12.40
C LEU A 642 -17.86 45.25 -12.52
N ARG A 643 -16.74 45.45 -11.81
CA ARG A 643 -15.93 46.67 -11.93
C ARG A 643 -15.36 46.88 -13.32
N ARG A 644 -15.01 45.78 -14.00
CA ARG A 644 -14.49 45.83 -15.37
C ARG A 644 -15.59 46.14 -16.39
N GLU A 645 -16.80 45.60 -16.19
CA GLU A 645 -17.99 45.91 -16.99
C GLU A 645 -18.49 47.36 -16.79
N GLU A 646 -18.36 47.91 -15.58
CA GLU A 646 -18.58 49.33 -15.31
C GLU A 646 -17.53 50.21 -16.01
N ALA A 647 -16.24 49.86 -15.89
CA ALA A 647 -15.15 50.61 -16.53
C ALA A 647 -15.18 50.58 -18.07
N THR A 648 -15.66 49.51 -18.71
CA THR A 648 -15.82 49.45 -20.17
C THR A 648 -17.08 50.17 -20.67
N ARG A 649 -18.09 50.38 -19.82
CA ARG A 649 -19.28 51.18 -20.14
C ARG A 649 -19.04 52.69 -20.03
N ASP A 650 -18.14 53.11 -19.16
CA ASP A 650 -17.77 54.52 -18.97
C ASP A 650 -16.60 54.98 -19.88
N ALA A 651 -16.07 54.10 -20.73
CA ALA A 651 -15.09 54.49 -21.74
C ALA A 651 -15.77 55.31 -22.86
N PRO A 652 -15.31 56.55 -23.16
CA PRO A 652 -15.93 57.37 -24.19
C PRO A 652 -15.82 56.67 -25.54
N SER A 653 -16.93 56.56 -26.26
CA SER A 653 -16.95 56.10 -27.65
C SER A 653 -16.03 57.01 -28.48
N ALA A 654 -14.92 56.46 -28.98
CA ALA A 654 -14.12 57.12 -29.99
C ALA A 654 -14.95 57.17 -31.29
N SER A 655 -15.61 58.31 -31.51
CA SER A 655 -16.19 58.74 -32.78
C SER A 655 -15.11 59.33 -33.69
#